data_AF-A0A4P2QGB5-F1
#
_entry.id   AF-A0A4P2QGB5-F1
#
_cell.length_a   1.000
_cell.length_b   1.000
_cell.length_c   1.000
_cell.angle_alpha   90.00
_cell.angle_beta   90.00
_cell.angle_gamma   90.00
#
_symmetry.space_group_name_H-M   'P 1'
#
loop_
_entity.id
_entity.type
_entity.pdbx_description
1 polymer ?
#
loop_
_entity_poly.entity_id
_entity_poly.type
_entity_poly.pdbx_seq_one_letter_code
_entity_poly.pdbx_strand_id
1 'polypeptide(L)'
;MIVLEVTQGLAAGRAFELQGELITLGRSPDNRVVLDDRHVSGAHARIVNGADGVILEDLRSTNGTSVVRRGERLELGPGRSAVALQTGDVIELGSGDAVTRMVVKIPEEADDARVVSIRRLDEIEPAAAKIERDPSALSAMYAAQKRIGAADDLDEVLAEIADAVLALVPSSTHVTVVLRDDDQEPGAARAAFVPVLTRVRSPSGRGAPPAGPVPITRSVYRKVIKERAAVLAADAPIEVGQTESLMGASIRSTLAVPLWKGEEIIGVLQADNRSAPGMLNAGDLETLLVLAANASLAVANARLIKRLVLAEERLQKENSFLKGREEKRRGGGAVDIIGNSDAMRRVIGQLDKVVDTRVTVLIEGETGTGKELIAAAVHYRSRRRDKLFVAQNCAALAESLLESELFGHKKGSFTGATEEKKGLFEIADGGTLFLDEITETPLSLQSKLLRALQEGEIRPVGATSPKHVNVRIVAATNRNLEDEVAKGRFREDLYYRLKVFPIRLPPLRERRDDIPLLAAHFLERYADEIGKPCGGFSQQAMELMVAYDWPGNVRELQNEVQRLVIQLDPGAFATPELLSPRIRQVEGLVARAGTPKGSLKEMMDAVEKFFLLEALRGHNNNKTNAAKSLGITREGLHKKLRQYGI
;
A
#
# COMPACT_ATOMS: atom_id res chain seq x y z
N MET A 1 -3.51 42.21 -14.57
CA MET A 1 -3.73 42.10 -16.04
C MET A 1 -2.48 41.48 -16.65
N ILE A 2 -2.54 40.65 -17.69
CA ILE A 2 -1.35 40.06 -18.33
C ILE A 2 -1.40 40.36 -19.82
N VAL A 3 -0.27 40.74 -20.43
CA VAL A 3 -0.15 40.94 -21.87
C VAL A 3 0.83 39.93 -22.45
N LEU A 4 0.40 39.21 -23.49
CA LEU A 4 1.23 38.28 -24.26
C LEU A 4 1.39 38.79 -25.70
N GLU A 5 2.63 38.99 -26.14
CA GLU A 5 2.93 39.53 -27.48
C GLU A 5 3.63 38.47 -28.32
N VAL A 6 2.98 38.01 -29.40
CA VAL A 6 3.51 36.95 -30.26
C VAL A 6 4.61 37.51 -31.14
N THR A 7 5.84 37.02 -30.97
CA THR A 7 7.02 37.48 -31.72
C THR A 7 7.46 36.51 -32.82
N GLN A 8 7.00 35.25 -32.79
CA GLN A 8 7.28 34.23 -33.81
C GLN A 8 6.12 33.24 -33.90
N GLY A 9 5.76 32.80 -35.11
CA GLY A 9 4.60 31.93 -35.39
C GLY A 9 3.60 32.60 -36.35
N LEU A 10 2.54 31.88 -36.73
CA LEU A 10 1.50 32.40 -37.66
C LEU A 10 0.74 33.62 -37.10
N ALA A 11 0.71 33.78 -35.78
CA ALA A 11 0.09 34.92 -35.11
C ALA A 11 1.07 36.08 -34.79
N ALA A 12 2.30 36.07 -35.33
CA ALA A 12 3.32 37.08 -35.03
C ALA A 12 2.81 38.52 -35.27
N GLY A 13 3.09 39.41 -34.32
CA GLY A 13 2.60 40.79 -34.29
C GLY A 13 1.24 40.98 -33.60
N ARG A 14 0.55 39.90 -33.16
CA ARG A 14 -0.61 40.02 -32.27
C ARG A 14 -0.17 40.18 -30.81
N ALA A 15 -0.84 41.08 -30.10
CA ALA A 15 -0.84 41.15 -28.64
C ALA A 15 -2.19 40.70 -28.09
N PHE A 16 -2.18 39.99 -26.96
CA PHE A 16 -3.36 39.54 -26.24
C PHE A 16 -3.36 40.14 -24.83
N GLU A 17 -4.37 40.94 -24.51
CA GLU A 17 -4.59 41.50 -23.18
C GLU A 17 -5.59 40.62 -22.40
N LEU A 18 -5.15 40.11 -21.24
CA LEU A 18 -5.79 38.97 -20.58
C LEU A 18 -6.04 39.26 -19.10
N GLN A 19 -7.25 38.93 -18.62
CA GLN A 19 -7.72 39.22 -17.25
C GLN A 19 -8.55 38.07 -16.68
N GLY A 20 -8.13 37.53 -15.55
CA GLY A 20 -8.81 36.41 -14.85
C GLY A 20 -7.79 35.48 -14.21
N GLU A 21 -8.26 34.52 -13.43
CA GLU A 21 -7.40 33.58 -12.69
C GLU A 21 -6.86 32.45 -13.58
N LEU A 22 -7.54 32.17 -14.70
CA LEU A 22 -7.18 31.12 -15.66
C LEU A 22 -7.20 31.65 -17.10
N ILE A 23 -6.14 31.34 -17.84
CA ILE A 23 -5.94 31.69 -19.25
C ILE A 23 -5.46 30.43 -19.98
N THR A 24 -6.18 29.96 -20.99
CA THR A 24 -5.81 28.78 -21.79
C THR A 24 -5.14 29.20 -23.10
N LEU A 25 -4.08 28.48 -23.48
CA LEU A 25 -3.30 28.68 -24.70
C LEU A 25 -3.38 27.42 -25.57
N GLY A 26 -3.71 27.55 -26.85
CA GLY A 26 -3.74 26.41 -27.76
C GLY A 26 -4.37 26.69 -29.10
N ARG A 27 -4.51 25.64 -29.92
CA ARG A 27 -5.08 25.71 -31.27
C ARG A 27 -6.61 25.55 -31.32
N SER A 28 -7.24 25.01 -30.27
CA SER A 28 -8.71 24.92 -30.22
C SER A 28 -9.33 26.32 -30.10
N PRO A 29 -10.46 26.61 -30.76
CA PRO A 29 -11.18 27.88 -30.59
C PRO A 29 -11.71 28.11 -29.16
N ASP A 30 -11.76 27.07 -28.33
CA ASP A 30 -12.15 27.14 -26.91
C ASP A 30 -11.04 27.74 -26.01
N ASN A 31 -9.83 27.96 -26.55
CA ASN A 31 -8.76 28.61 -25.81
C ASN A 31 -8.97 30.12 -25.75
N ARG A 32 -8.55 30.71 -24.63
CA ARG A 32 -8.55 32.17 -24.48
C ARG A 32 -7.53 32.87 -25.38
N VAL A 33 -6.43 32.17 -25.69
CA VAL A 33 -5.45 32.58 -26.70
C VAL A 33 -5.38 31.48 -27.75
N VAL A 34 -5.95 31.76 -28.92
CA VAL A 34 -6.00 30.83 -30.05
C VAL A 34 -4.78 31.06 -30.96
N LEU A 35 -4.03 29.99 -31.22
CA LEU A 35 -2.81 29.99 -32.03
C LEU A 35 -2.89 28.87 -33.08
N ASP A 36 -3.08 29.24 -34.35
CA ASP A 36 -3.33 28.31 -35.46
C ASP A 36 -2.08 27.53 -35.95
N ASP A 37 -0.93 27.75 -35.31
CA ASP A 37 0.35 27.10 -35.57
C ASP A 37 0.26 25.57 -35.48
N ARG A 38 0.80 24.86 -36.48
CA ARG A 38 0.67 23.38 -36.59
C ARG A 38 1.35 22.62 -35.47
N HIS A 39 2.41 23.18 -34.89
CA HIS A 39 3.14 22.65 -33.75
C HIS A 39 2.47 22.98 -32.40
N VAL A 40 1.35 23.73 -32.40
CA VAL A 40 0.58 24.02 -31.18
C VAL A 40 -0.57 23.01 -31.02
N SER A 41 -0.56 22.27 -29.90
CA SER A 41 -1.62 21.33 -29.51
C SER A 41 -2.98 22.01 -29.28
N GLY A 42 -4.07 21.23 -29.33
CA GLY A 42 -5.45 21.70 -29.20
C GLY A 42 -5.69 22.51 -27.91
N ALA A 43 -5.35 21.94 -26.77
CA ALA A 43 -5.04 22.70 -25.55
C ALA A 43 -3.55 22.42 -25.27
N HIS A 44 -2.73 23.46 -25.23
CA HIS A 44 -1.26 23.31 -25.20
C HIS A 44 -0.71 23.58 -23.81
N ALA A 45 -1.06 24.75 -23.27
CA ALA A 45 -0.59 25.22 -21.98
C ALA A 45 -1.67 26.09 -21.33
N ARG A 46 -1.55 26.36 -20.05
CA ARG A 46 -2.37 27.35 -19.34
C ARG A 46 -1.51 28.26 -18.49
N ILE A 47 -1.97 29.50 -18.36
CA ILE A 47 -1.44 30.46 -17.41
C ILE A 47 -2.44 30.57 -16.26
N VAL A 48 -1.97 30.31 -15.05
CA VAL A 48 -2.69 30.50 -13.79
C VAL A 48 -2.20 31.80 -13.17
N ASN A 49 -3.10 32.76 -12.98
CA ASN A 49 -2.82 34.05 -12.37
C ASN A 49 -3.29 34.03 -10.92
N GLY A 50 -2.42 33.53 -10.04
CA GLY A 50 -2.72 33.25 -8.63
C GLY A 50 -2.25 34.33 -7.66
N ALA A 51 -2.48 34.11 -6.37
CA ALA A 51 -2.10 35.05 -5.31
C ALA A 51 -0.57 35.24 -5.14
N ASP A 52 0.24 34.28 -5.62
CA ASP A 52 1.70 34.23 -5.39
C ASP A 52 2.55 34.45 -6.66
N GLY A 53 1.88 34.74 -7.79
CA GLY A 53 2.49 35.06 -9.07
C GLY A 53 1.69 34.50 -10.27
N VAL A 54 2.24 34.73 -11.46
CA VAL A 54 1.74 34.18 -12.72
C VAL A 54 2.50 32.89 -13.01
N ILE A 55 1.81 31.77 -13.20
CA ILE A 55 2.41 30.44 -13.42
C ILE A 55 2.00 29.92 -14.80
N LEU A 56 2.95 29.44 -15.58
CA LEU A 56 2.72 28.67 -16.81
C LEU A 56 2.75 27.18 -16.48
N GLU A 57 1.78 26.43 -16.99
CA GLU A 57 1.70 24.97 -16.89
C GLU A 57 1.51 24.36 -18.26
N ASP A 58 2.23 23.28 -18.55
CA ASP A 58 2.05 22.49 -19.78
C ASP A 58 0.88 21.51 -19.62
N LEU A 59 -0.04 21.45 -20.60
CA LEU A 59 -1.23 20.59 -20.56
C LEU A 59 -0.98 19.21 -21.20
N ARG A 60 0.24 18.67 -21.06
CA ARG A 60 0.75 17.50 -21.78
C ARG A 60 0.74 17.75 -23.29
N SER A 61 1.33 18.87 -23.69
CA SER A 61 1.45 19.25 -25.09
C SER A 61 2.24 18.20 -25.89
N THR A 62 1.92 18.09 -27.17
CA THR A 62 2.52 17.07 -28.06
C THR A 62 3.95 17.44 -28.45
N ASN A 63 4.26 18.73 -28.48
CA ASN A 63 5.53 19.28 -28.97
C ASN A 63 6.28 20.07 -27.90
N GLY A 64 5.88 20.00 -26.63
CA GLY A 64 6.57 20.63 -25.49
C GLY A 64 6.32 22.14 -25.34
N THR A 65 6.45 22.59 -24.08
CA THR A 65 6.45 24.00 -23.69
C THR A 65 7.80 24.33 -23.05
N SER A 66 8.36 25.51 -23.33
CA SER A 66 9.53 26.03 -22.62
C SER A 66 9.45 27.53 -22.36
N VAL A 67 10.20 28.01 -21.38
CA VAL A 67 10.32 29.43 -21.04
C VAL A 67 11.78 29.84 -21.18
N VAL A 68 12.06 30.81 -22.06
CA VAL A 68 13.38 31.42 -22.18
C VAL A 68 13.45 32.67 -21.31
N ARG A 69 14.35 32.64 -20.32
CA ARG A 69 14.60 33.76 -19.38
C ARG A 69 16.05 34.17 -19.47
N ARG A 70 16.31 35.42 -19.90
CA ARG A 70 17.68 35.99 -20.00
C ARG A 70 18.68 35.12 -20.79
N GLY A 71 18.19 34.34 -21.74
CA GLY A 71 18.99 33.41 -22.56
C GLY A 71 19.07 31.96 -22.04
N GLU A 72 18.61 31.69 -20.82
CA GLU A 72 18.47 30.32 -20.29
C GLU A 72 17.11 29.74 -20.70
N ARG A 73 17.08 28.50 -21.23
CA ARG A 73 15.86 27.80 -21.63
C ARG A 73 15.42 26.81 -20.55
N LEU A 74 14.21 27.02 -20.03
CA LEU A 74 13.57 26.19 -19.02
C LEU A 74 12.49 25.35 -19.67
N GLU A 75 12.77 24.07 -19.95
CA GLU A 75 11.77 23.15 -20.52
C GLU A 75 10.77 22.66 -19.44
N LEU A 76 9.50 22.58 -19.81
CA LEU A 76 8.43 22.00 -19.00
C LEU A 76 8.16 20.57 -19.48
N GLY A 77 7.98 19.65 -18.54
CA GLY A 77 7.87 18.21 -18.82
C GLY A 77 7.76 17.37 -17.55
N PRO A 78 8.02 16.04 -17.61
CA PRO A 78 7.77 15.12 -16.49
C PRO A 78 8.48 15.45 -15.17
N GLY A 79 9.62 16.17 -15.21
CA GLY A 79 10.35 16.63 -14.03
C GLY A 79 10.06 18.07 -13.60
N ARG A 80 9.23 18.81 -14.35
CA ARG A 80 8.86 20.20 -14.09
C ARG A 80 7.56 20.54 -14.84
N SER A 81 6.43 20.35 -14.19
CA SER A 81 5.09 20.57 -14.76
C SER A 81 4.71 22.06 -14.91
N ALA A 82 5.36 22.94 -14.13
CA ALA A 82 5.01 24.35 -14.02
C ALA A 82 6.25 25.26 -13.88
N VAL A 83 6.14 26.51 -14.35
CA VAL A 83 7.16 27.58 -14.20
C VAL A 83 6.49 28.89 -13.86
N ALA A 84 6.95 29.57 -12.81
CA ALA A 84 6.54 30.95 -12.51
C ALA A 84 7.12 31.93 -13.54
N LEU A 85 6.26 32.71 -14.20
CA LEU A 85 6.59 33.70 -15.23
C LEU A 85 6.99 35.05 -14.63
N GLN A 86 7.81 35.78 -15.37
CA GLN A 86 8.29 37.13 -15.09
C GLN A 86 8.13 38.02 -16.33
N THR A 87 8.07 39.34 -16.13
CA THR A 87 8.08 40.29 -17.24
C THR A 87 9.41 40.23 -18.00
N GLY A 88 9.31 40.05 -19.32
CA GLY A 88 10.45 39.83 -20.22
C GLY A 88 10.80 38.37 -20.47
N ASP A 89 10.10 37.41 -19.85
CA ASP A 89 10.18 36.00 -20.25
C ASP A 89 9.60 35.79 -21.66
N VAL A 90 10.12 34.78 -22.37
CA VAL A 90 9.57 34.33 -23.65
C VAL A 90 9.03 32.92 -23.49
N ILE A 91 7.73 32.74 -23.70
CA ILE A 91 7.10 31.41 -23.79
C ILE A 91 7.35 30.88 -25.20
N GLU A 92 7.84 29.64 -25.29
CA GLU A 92 7.98 28.85 -26.50
C GLU A 92 7.00 27.67 -26.44
N LEU A 93 6.07 27.62 -27.40
CA LEU A 93 5.19 26.47 -27.61
C LEU A 93 5.70 25.72 -28.85
N GLY A 94 6.10 24.46 -28.69
CA GLY A 94 6.75 23.65 -29.73
C GLY A 94 8.22 23.28 -29.42
N SER A 95 8.80 22.46 -30.30
CA SER A 95 10.12 21.84 -30.13
C SER A 95 11.03 22.03 -31.35
N GLY A 96 12.34 22.10 -31.12
CA GLY A 96 13.33 22.32 -32.19
C GLY A 96 13.14 23.69 -32.84
N ASP A 97 13.20 23.74 -34.17
CA ASP A 97 13.07 24.99 -34.94
C ASP A 97 11.61 25.45 -35.13
N ALA A 98 10.63 24.59 -34.84
CA ALA A 98 9.20 24.85 -35.00
C ALA A 98 8.57 25.30 -33.67
N VAL A 99 8.76 26.58 -33.32
CA VAL A 99 8.25 27.19 -32.09
C VAL A 99 7.42 28.45 -32.36
N THR A 100 6.33 28.62 -31.62
CA THR A 100 5.60 29.89 -31.48
C THR A 100 6.14 30.60 -30.24
N ARG A 101 6.61 31.85 -30.39
CA ARG A 101 7.18 32.65 -29.29
C ARG A 101 6.23 33.74 -28.85
N MET A 102 6.05 33.89 -27.55
CA MET A 102 5.26 34.96 -26.94
C MET A 102 6.07 35.63 -25.82
N VAL A 103 6.29 36.95 -25.93
CA VAL A 103 6.89 37.75 -24.86
C VAL A 103 5.84 38.05 -23.80
N VAL A 104 6.20 37.83 -22.54
CA VAL A 104 5.33 38.04 -21.37
C VAL A 104 5.55 39.45 -20.81
N LYS A 105 4.48 40.21 -20.68
CA LYS A 105 4.44 41.50 -19.96
C LYS A 105 3.41 41.40 -18.83
N ILE A 106 3.90 41.32 -17.60
CA ILE A 106 3.10 41.41 -16.38
C ILE A 106 3.32 42.82 -15.81
N PRO A 107 2.29 43.68 -15.73
CA PRO A 107 2.38 44.93 -15.00
C PRO A 107 2.75 44.63 -13.54
N GLU A 108 3.73 45.34 -13.00
CA GLU A 108 3.93 45.34 -11.55
C GLU A 108 2.70 46.02 -10.93
N GLU A 109 1.87 45.25 -10.23
CA GLU A 109 0.89 45.81 -9.31
C GLU A 109 1.67 46.50 -8.19
N ALA A 110 1.57 47.83 -8.14
CA ALA A 110 2.29 48.63 -7.15
C ALA A 110 1.90 48.20 -5.74
N ASP A 111 2.89 47.97 -4.88
CA ASP A 111 2.72 47.58 -3.48
C ASP A 111 2.35 48.81 -2.62
N ASP A 112 1.25 49.47 -3.02
CA ASP A 112 0.76 50.81 -2.60
C ASP A 112 0.30 50.89 -1.13
N ALA A 113 0.43 49.80 -0.36
CA ALA A 113 0.17 49.81 1.07
C ALA A 113 1.18 50.74 1.78
N ARG A 114 0.71 51.93 2.17
CA ARG A 114 1.47 52.91 2.97
C ARG A 114 1.75 52.33 4.36
N VAL A 115 2.94 51.75 4.49
CA VAL A 115 3.43 51.22 5.76
C VAL A 115 3.71 52.36 6.73
N VAL A 116 3.11 52.27 7.91
CA VAL A 116 3.27 53.20 9.03
C VAL A 116 4.31 52.68 10.02
N SER A 117 4.40 51.36 10.20
CA SER A 117 5.38 50.73 11.08
C SER A 117 5.74 49.31 10.64
N ILE A 118 6.97 48.89 10.93
CA ILE A 118 7.48 47.53 10.76
C ILE A 118 8.11 47.10 12.08
N ARG A 119 7.88 45.85 12.50
CA ARG A 119 8.44 45.21 13.70
C ARG A 119 9.06 43.87 13.36
N ARG A 120 10.31 43.61 13.76
CA ARG A 120 11.02 42.34 13.50
C ARG A 120 10.93 41.37 14.68
N LEU A 121 11.36 40.12 14.44
CA LEU A 121 11.37 39.02 15.43
C LEU A 121 12.15 39.36 16.72
N ASP A 122 13.26 40.09 16.59
CA ASP A 122 14.10 40.58 17.70
C ASP A 122 13.42 41.64 18.57
N GLU A 123 12.31 42.23 18.10
CA GLU A 123 11.50 43.18 18.89
C GLU A 123 10.44 42.48 19.78
N ILE A 124 10.33 41.14 19.75
CA ILE A 124 9.40 40.38 20.61
C ILE A 124 9.73 40.53 22.10
N GLU A 125 10.98 40.38 22.51
CA GLU A 125 11.38 40.51 23.93
C GLU A 125 11.11 41.93 24.47
N PRO A 126 11.51 43.03 23.79
CA PRO A 126 11.11 44.38 24.17
C PRO A 126 9.59 44.61 24.23
N ALA A 127 8.81 43.98 23.35
CA ALA A 127 7.34 44.07 23.37
C ALA A 127 6.75 43.32 24.57
N ALA A 128 7.19 42.09 24.84
CA ALA A 128 6.77 41.30 25.99
C ALA A 128 7.07 42.04 27.31
N ALA A 129 8.29 42.58 27.47
CA ALA A 129 8.69 43.33 28.65
C ALA A 129 7.90 44.64 28.88
N LYS A 130 7.21 45.18 27.86
CA LYS A 130 6.23 46.27 28.02
C LYS A 130 4.89 45.73 28.54
N ILE A 131 4.38 44.64 27.96
CA ILE A 131 3.12 44.01 28.36
C ILE A 131 3.20 43.51 29.82
N GLU A 132 4.32 42.93 30.23
CA GLU A 132 4.55 42.49 31.62
C GLU A 132 4.48 43.62 32.66
N ARG A 133 4.69 44.88 32.24
CA ARG A 133 4.61 46.06 33.11
C ARG A 133 3.20 46.64 33.21
N ASP A 134 2.26 46.18 32.39
CA ASP A 134 0.83 46.52 32.48
C ASP A 134 0.04 45.29 33.00
N PRO A 135 -0.40 45.30 34.27
CA PRO A 135 -1.16 44.19 34.85
C PRO A 135 -2.45 43.85 34.10
N SER A 136 -3.07 44.82 33.43
CA SER A 136 -4.30 44.62 32.65
C SER A 136 -3.99 43.89 31.34
N ALA A 137 -3.01 44.38 30.59
CA ALA A 137 -2.56 43.74 29.34
C ALA A 137 -1.99 42.33 29.58
N LEU A 138 -1.19 42.15 30.65
CA LEU A 138 -0.66 40.83 31.05
C LEU A 138 -1.79 39.85 31.40
N SER A 139 -2.79 40.28 32.18
CA SER A 139 -3.94 39.44 32.53
C SER A 139 -4.77 39.03 31.30
N ALA A 140 -5.00 39.96 30.38
CA ALA A 140 -5.69 39.68 29.12
C ALA A 140 -4.90 38.73 28.21
N MET A 141 -3.58 38.92 28.10
CA MET A 141 -2.68 38.05 27.33
C MET A 141 -2.65 36.63 27.91
N TYR A 142 -2.54 36.49 29.23
CA TYR A 142 -2.60 35.20 29.90
C TYR A 142 -3.96 34.48 29.70
N ALA A 143 -5.07 35.23 29.78
CA ALA A 143 -6.40 34.68 29.52
C ALA A 143 -6.62 34.27 28.05
N ALA A 144 -5.96 34.92 27.10
CA ALA A 144 -5.90 34.50 25.69
C ALA A 144 -5.06 33.22 25.53
N GLN A 145 -3.82 33.21 26.03
CA GLN A 145 -2.92 32.06 25.97
C GLN A 145 -3.55 30.80 26.59
N LYS A 146 -4.23 30.94 27.74
CA LYS A 146 -4.90 29.82 28.42
C LYS A 146 -6.00 29.17 27.58
N ARG A 147 -6.75 29.95 26.79
CA ARG A 147 -7.79 29.41 25.90
C ARG A 147 -7.17 28.73 24.67
N ILE A 148 -6.23 29.41 24.01
CA ILE A 148 -5.51 28.87 22.85
C ILE A 148 -4.79 27.55 23.19
N GLY A 149 -4.20 27.45 24.39
CA GLY A 149 -3.52 26.24 24.87
C GLY A 149 -4.44 25.15 25.44
N ALA A 150 -5.75 25.39 25.52
CA ALA A 150 -6.75 24.42 25.97
C ALA A 150 -7.64 23.88 24.82
N ALA A 151 -7.42 24.34 23.59
CA ALA A 151 -8.13 23.89 22.40
C ALA A 151 -7.58 22.54 21.90
N ASP A 152 -8.48 21.65 21.50
CA ASP A 152 -8.16 20.25 21.17
C ASP A 152 -7.82 20.04 19.68
N ASP A 153 -8.32 20.90 18.78
CA ASP A 153 -8.09 20.80 17.34
C ASP A 153 -7.66 22.11 16.65
N LEU A 154 -7.30 22.02 15.37
CA LEU A 154 -6.81 23.16 14.60
C LEU A 154 -7.87 24.24 14.40
N ASP A 155 -9.13 23.86 14.20
CA ASP A 155 -10.21 24.78 13.86
C ASP A 155 -10.65 25.56 15.12
N GLU A 156 -10.61 24.93 16.30
CA GLU A 156 -10.75 25.56 17.61
C GLU A 156 -9.57 26.48 17.96
N VAL A 157 -8.33 26.02 17.77
CA VAL A 157 -7.12 26.85 17.97
C VAL A 157 -7.19 28.13 17.12
N LEU A 158 -7.58 28.02 15.85
CA LEU A 158 -7.72 29.18 14.96
C LEU A 158 -8.82 30.14 15.44
N ALA A 159 -9.96 29.61 15.91
CA ALA A 159 -11.05 30.42 16.44
C ALA A 159 -10.64 31.18 17.71
N GLU A 160 -10.00 30.52 18.67
CA GLU A 160 -9.52 31.14 19.91
C GLU A 160 -8.41 32.16 19.68
N ILE A 161 -7.53 31.95 18.69
CA ILE A 161 -6.56 32.97 18.25
C ILE A 161 -7.29 34.21 17.73
N ALA A 162 -8.29 34.05 16.85
CA ALA A 162 -9.00 35.19 16.27
C ALA A 162 -9.83 35.97 17.31
N ASP A 163 -10.47 35.27 18.24
CA ASP A 163 -11.21 35.88 19.35
C ASP A 163 -10.27 36.50 20.41
N ALA A 164 -9.06 35.97 20.60
CA ALA A 164 -8.03 36.60 21.39
C ALA A 164 -7.56 37.93 20.79
N VAL A 165 -7.36 38.02 19.47
CA VAL A 165 -7.04 39.29 18.81
C VAL A 165 -8.15 40.32 19.00
N LEU A 166 -9.42 39.92 18.84
CA LEU A 166 -10.55 40.82 19.07
C LEU A 166 -10.67 41.26 20.54
N ALA A 167 -10.21 40.47 21.50
CA ALA A 167 -10.16 40.87 22.91
C ALA A 167 -8.98 41.82 23.22
N LEU A 168 -7.80 41.52 22.68
CA LEU A 168 -6.55 42.25 22.94
C LEU A 168 -6.40 43.55 22.14
N VAL A 169 -7.04 43.65 20.98
CA VAL A 169 -7.05 44.85 20.12
C VAL A 169 -8.50 45.31 19.92
N PRO A 170 -9.07 46.12 20.84
CA PRO A 170 -10.46 46.58 20.77
C PRO A 170 -10.79 47.33 19.46
N SER A 171 -9.80 48.03 18.89
CA SER A 171 -9.91 48.73 17.62
C SER A 171 -10.06 47.80 16.40
N SER A 172 -9.72 46.52 16.49
CA SER A 172 -9.91 45.59 15.35
C SER A 172 -11.40 45.27 15.17
N THR A 173 -11.88 45.34 13.93
CA THR A 173 -13.26 44.95 13.55
C THR A 173 -13.31 43.62 12.83
N HIS A 174 -12.23 43.22 12.14
CA HIS A 174 -12.10 41.93 11.48
C HIS A 174 -10.74 41.31 11.83
N VAL A 175 -10.69 39.99 11.95
CA VAL A 175 -9.46 39.22 12.13
C VAL A 175 -9.47 38.04 11.17
N THR A 176 -8.41 37.88 10.40
CA THR A 176 -8.24 36.79 9.43
C THR A 176 -6.98 36.02 9.75
N VAL A 177 -7.09 34.70 9.84
CA VAL A 177 -5.94 33.80 9.89
C VAL A 177 -5.70 33.26 8.50
N VAL A 178 -4.56 33.64 7.92
CA VAL A 178 -4.04 33.10 6.67
C VAL A 178 -3.02 32.03 7.02
N LEU A 179 -3.10 30.90 6.36
CA LEU A 179 -2.30 29.72 6.65
C LEU A 179 -1.62 29.23 5.38
N ARG A 180 -0.37 28.79 5.52
CA ARG A 180 0.37 28.20 4.41
C ARG A 180 -0.25 26.85 4.04
N ASP A 181 -0.64 26.69 2.80
CA ASP A 181 -1.03 25.41 2.23
C ASP A 181 0.22 24.53 2.12
N ASP A 182 0.22 23.45 2.90
CA ASP A 182 1.30 22.48 2.98
C ASP A 182 0.93 21.17 2.24
N ASP A 183 -0.29 21.05 1.68
CA ASP A 183 -0.78 19.82 1.03
C ASP A 183 -0.42 19.77 -0.47
N GLN A 184 0.41 20.71 -0.95
CA GLN A 184 0.90 20.79 -2.32
C GLN A 184 1.97 19.74 -2.61
N GLU A 185 2.01 19.23 -3.83
CA GLU A 185 3.00 18.24 -4.25
C GLU A 185 4.45 18.77 -4.13
N PRO A 186 5.43 17.91 -3.77
CA PRO A 186 6.83 18.28 -3.72
C PRO A 186 7.35 18.75 -5.09
N GLY A 187 7.44 20.08 -5.27
CA GLY A 187 7.78 20.69 -6.55
C GLY A 187 7.01 21.98 -6.87
N ALA A 188 5.95 22.30 -6.13
CA ALA A 188 5.26 23.59 -6.25
C ALA A 188 6.24 24.76 -6.00
N ALA A 189 6.31 25.71 -6.94
CA ALA A 189 7.38 26.72 -6.99
C ALA A 189 7.37 27.73 -5.82
N ARG A 190 6.25 27.86 -5.11
CA ARG A 190 6.03 28.61 -3.86
C ARG A 190 4.84 27.98 -3.13
N ALA A 191 4.90 27.90 -1.81
CA ALA A 191 3.77 27.47 -0.99
C ALA A 191 2.69 28.56 -0.96
N ALA A 192 1.44 28.21 -1.31
CA ALA A 192 0.35 29.17 -1.32
C ALA A 192 -0.08 29.57 0.10
N PHE A 193 -0.54 30.81 0.29
CA PHE A 193 -1.09 31.28 1.56
C PHE A 193 -2.59 31.48 1.43
N VAL A 194 -3.36 30.64 2.12
CA VAL A 194 -4.83 30.55 1.99
C VAL A 194 -5.50 31.06 3.27
N PRO A 195 -6.49 31.98 3.17
CA PRO A 195 -7.34 32.35 4.29
C PRO A 195 -8.17 31.15 4.76
N VAL A 196 -8.00 30.73 6.02
CA VAL A 196 -8.71 29.56 6.58
C VAL A 196 -9.82 29.96 7.56
N LEU A 197 -9.72 31.15 8.16
CA LEU A 197 -10.70 31.65 9.13
C LEU A 197 -10.74 33.17 9.09
N THR A 198 -11.96 33.73 9.12
CA THR A 198 -12.20 35.15 9.41
C THR A 198 -13.25 35.28 10.50
N ARG A 199 -13.01 36.18 11.47
CA ARG A 199 -13.95 36.59 12.51
C ARG A 199 -14.21 38.09 12.42
N VAL A 200 -15.44 38.49 12.74
CA VAL A 200 -15.90 39.89 12.74
C VAL A 200 -16.38 40.24 14.14
N ARG A 201 -16.04 41.44 14.63
CA ARG A 201 -16.53 41.92 15.93
C ARG A 201 -18.04 42.06 15.91
N SER A 202 -18.73 41.29 16.74
CA SER A 202 -20.17 41.45 17.00
C SER A 202 -20.44 42.62 17.96
N PRO A 203 -21.69 43.12 18.05
CA PRO A 203 -22.07 44.13 19.05
C PRO A 203 -21.83 43.70 20.51
N SER A 204 -21.70 42.39 20.77
CA SER A 204 -21.34 41.84 22.08
C SER A 204 -19.84 41.92 22.42
N GLY A 205 -19.01 42.43 21.49
CA GLY A 205 -17.56 42.47 21.59
C GLY A 205 -16.86 41.16 21.16
N ARG A 206 -17.54 40.02 21.17
CA ARG A 206 -17.01 38.70 20.73
C ARG A 206 -16.93 38.58 19.20
N GLY A 207 -16.09 37.67 18.71
CA GLY A 207 -15.99 37.37 17.28
C GLY A 207 -17.08 36.43 16.77
N ALA A 208 -17.77 36.86 15.72
CA ALA A 208 -18.74 36.06 14.98
C ALA A 208 -18.20 35.71 13.58
N PRO A 209 -18.71 34.67 12.91
CA PRO A 209 -18.51 34.48 11.47
C PRO A 209 -19.01 35.71 10.69
N PRO A 210 -18.38 36.07 9.56
CA PRO A 210 -18.85 37.16 8.71
C PRO A 210 -20.20 36.82 8.06
N ALA A 211 -21.06 37.83 7.87
CA ALA A 211 -22.36 37.67 7.21
C ALA A 211 -22.29 37.53 5.68
N GLY A 212 -21.09 37.56 5.09
CA GLY A 212 -20.83 37.49 3.65
C GLY A 212 -19.33 37.43 3.35
N PRO A 213 -18.92 37.37 2.06
CA PRO A 213 -17.52 37.31 1.69
C PRO A 213 -16.76 38.56 2.15
N VAL A 214 -15.65 38.35 2.87
CA VAL A 214 -14.79 39.43 3.37
C VAL A 214 -13.63 39.62 2.41
N PRO A 215 -13.45 40.80 1.78
CA PRO A 215 -12.27 41.07 0.97
C PRO A 215 -11.02 41.14 1.86
N ILE A 216 -9.90 40.62 1.34
CA ILE A 216 -8.63 40.45 2.04
C ILE A 216 -7.53 41.15 1.23
N THR A 217 -6.75 42.00 1.89
CA THR A 217 -5.66 42.76 1.28
C THR A 217 -4.44 41.87 1.04
N ARG A 218 -4.12 41.55 -0.23
CA ARG A 218 -3.00 40.65 -0.55
C ARG A 218 -1.64 41.33 -0.38
N SER A 219 -1.51 42.59 -0.80
CA SER A 219 -0.31 43.42 -0.57
C SER A 219 0.21 43.36 0.87
N VAL A 220 -0.64 43.52 1.89
CA VAL A 220 -0.19 43.57 3.29
C VAL A 220 0.40 42.24 3.79
N TYR A 221 -0.25 41.09 3.55
CA TYR A 221 0.34 39.80 3.98
C TYR A 221 1.54 39.39 3.10
N ARG A 222 1.54 39.72 1.80
CA ARG A 222 2.72 39.55 0.93
C ARG A 222 3.92 40.32 1.49
N LYS A 223 3.69 41.54 2.01
CA LYS A 223 4.72 42.38 2.65
C LYS A 223 5.24 41.77 3.94
N VAL A 224 4.37 41.19 4.79
CA VAL A 224 4.77 40.40 5.96
C VAL A 224 5.70 39.23 5.59
N ILE A 225 5.35 38.49 4.53
CA ILE A 225 6.15 37.35 4.04
C ILE A 225 7.50 37.82 3.47
N LYS A 226 7.49 38.87 2.63
CA LYS A 226 8.67 39.43 1.96
C LYS A 226 9.65 40.06 2.95
N GLU A 227 9.17 40.93 3.82
CA GLU A 227 9.98 41.68 4.79
C GLU A 227 10.27 40.88 6.07
N ARG A 228 9.67 39.68 6.21
CA ARG A 228 9.81 38.78 7.38
C ARG A 228 9.51 39.49 8.71
N ALA A 229 8.51 40.35 8.71
CA ALA A 229 8.24 41.30 9.78
C ALA A 229 6.74 41.54 9.96
N ALA A 230 6.36 41.95 11.17
CA ALA A 230 5.05 42.47 11.49
C ALA A 230 4.88 43.88 10.89
N VAL A 231 3.73 44.17 10.28
CA VAL A 231 3.46 45.40 9.50
C VAL A 231 2.18 46.07 9.98
N LEU A 232 2.24 47.39 10.18
CA LEU A 232 1.07 48.27 10.29
C LEU A 232 0.95 49.11 9.01
N ALA A 233 -0.20 49.04 8.34
CA ALA A 233 -0.54 49.84 7.17
C ALA A 233 -1.77 50.72 7.43
N ALA A 234 -1.78 51.94 6.90
CA ALA A 234 -2.93 52.86 6.93
C ALA A 234 -3.48 53.07 5.52
N ASP A 235 -4.80 53.26 5.43
CA ASP A 235 -5.57 53.39 4.17
C ASP A 235 -5.19 52.31 3.14
N ALA A 236 -5.11 51.07 3.62
CA ALA A 236 -4.67 49.93 2.82
C ALA A 236 -5.66 49.67 1.65
N PRO A 237 -5.19 49.67 0.39
CA PRO A 237 -6.07 49.51 -0.77
C PRO A 237 -6.76 48.14 -0.78
N ILE A 238 -7.99 48.10 -1.31
CA ILE A 238 -8.75 46.86 -1.45
C ILE A 238 -8.44 46.24 -2.82
N GLU A 239 -7.85 45.05 -2.82
CA GLU A 239 -7.74 44.21 -4.02
C GLU A 239 -9.00 43.35 -4.14
N VAL A 240 -9.85 43.61 -5.14
CA VAL A 240 -11.16 42.96 -5.29
C VAL A 240 -11.22 42.09 -6.56
N GLY A 241 -11.46 40.79 -6.38
CA GLY A 241 -12.06 39.96 -7.43
C GLY A 241 -13.56 40.27 -7.52
N GLN A 242 -14.07 40.59 -8.71
CA GLN A 242 -15.37 41.25 -8.86
C GLN A 242 -16.57 40.42 -8.38
N THR A 243 -17.33 40.95 -7.43
CA THR A 243 -18.76 40.65 -7.24
C THR A 243 -19.46 41.90 -6.68
N GLU A 244 -20.63 42.26 -7.22
CA GLU A 244 -21.24 43.60 -7.11
C GLU A 244 -21.93 43.94 -5.77
N SER A 245 -21.36 43.57 -4.62
CA SER A 245 -21.94 43.88 -3.29
C SER A 245 -20.90 44.12 -2.20
N LEU A 246 -20.09 45.18 -2.36
CA LEU A 246 -19.00 45.52 -1.43
C LEU A 246 -18.91 47.02 -1.04
N MET A 247 -19.97 47.82 -1.19
CA MET A 247 -19.96 49.25 -0.82
C MET A 247 -19.70 49.56 0.68
N GLY A 248 -19.68 48.56 1.56
CA GLY A 248 -19.33 48.70 2.99
C GLY A 248 -17.91 48.26 3.38
N ALA A 249 -17.05 47.90 2.42
CA ALA A 249 -15.87 47.07 2.71
C ALA A 249 -14.52 47.79 2.80
N SER A 250 -14.47 49.12 2.97
CA SER A 250 -13.20 49.86 3.03
C SER A 250 -12.36 49.50 4.26
N ILE A 251 -11.19 48.91 4.03
CA ILE A 251 -10.16 48.75 5.08
C ILE A 251 -9.47 50.11 5.27
N ARG A 252 -9.35 50.54 6.53
CA ARG A 252 -8.84 51.87 6.92
C ARG A 252 -7.48 51.79 7.63
N SER A 253 -7.22 50.67 8.29
CA SER A 253 -5.89 50.31 8.77
C SER A 253 -5.83 48.80 8.99
N THR A 254 -4.67 48.21 8.77
CA THR A 254 -4.41 46.77 8.97
C THR A 254 -3.13 46.57 9.75
N LEU A 255 -3.19 45.69 10.74
CA LEU A 255 -2.05 45.02 11.35
C LEU A 255 -1.93 43.64 10.73
N ALA A 256 -0.73 43.20 10.38
CA ALA A 256 -0.47 41.82 10.00
C ALA A 256 0.85 41.35 10.59
N VAL A 257 0.84 40.16 11.20
CA VAL A 257 2.00 39.58 11.87
C VAL A 257 2.27 38.15 11.38
N PRO A 258 3.53 37.75 11.16
CA PRO A 258 3.86 36.40 10.72
C PRO A 258 3.72 35.38 11.85
N LEU A 259 3.23 34.18 11.50
CA LEU A 259 3.24 33.00 12.36
C LEU A 259 4.45 32.13 12.00
N TRP A 260 5.30 31.82 12.97
CA TRP A 260 6.64 31.24 12.76
C TRP A 260 6.79 29.80 13.24
N LYS A 261 7.54 29.00 12.49
CA LYS A 261 8.03 27.69 12.94
C LYS A 261 9.51 27.55 12.59
N GLY A 262 10.38 27.79 13.57
CA GLY A 262 11.81 27.97 13.30
C GLY A 262 12.00 29.18 12.38
N GLU A 263 12.68 28.99 11.26
CA GLU A 263 12.87 30.05 10.27
C GLU A 263 11.67 30.23 9.32
N GLU A 264 10.73 29.28 9.24
CA GLU A 264 9.63 29.31 8.27
C GLU A 264 8.42 30.12 8.76
N ILE A 265 7.77 30.85 7.84
CA ILE A 265 6.44 31.41 8.05
C ILE A 265 5.41 30.33 7.68
N ILE A 266 4.59 29.92 8.65
CA ILE A 266 3.51 28.92 8.49
C ILE A 266 2.12 29.55 8.30
N GLY A 267 2.02 30.87 8.48
CA GLY A 267 0.80 31.65 8.31
C GLY A 267 1.01 33.13 8.59
N VAL A 268 -0.04 33.93 8.42
CA VAL A 268 -0.10 35.35 8.78
C VAL A 268 -1.40 35.59 9.55
N LEU A 269 -1.29 36.26 10.70
CA LEU A 269 -2.41 36.71 11.50
C LEU A 269 -2.67 38.19 11.18
N GLN A 270 -3.81 38.48 10.58
CA GLN A 270 -4.19 39.82 10.12
C GLN A 270 -5.36 40.36 10.96
N ALA A 271 -5.31 41.64 11.32
CA ALA A 271 -6.37 42.35 12.03
C ALA A 271 -6.65 43.71 11.37
N ASP A 272 -7.88 43.93 10.91
CA ASP A 272 -8.30 45.14 10.20
C ASP A 272 -9.19 46.04 11.08
N ASN A 273 -9.13 47.35 10.84
CA ASN A 273 -10.20 48.30 11.17
C ASN A 273 -10.82 48.83 9.86
N ARG A 274 -12.16 48.92 9.83
CA ARG A 274 -12.95 49.40 8.67
C ARG A 274 -13.79 50.65 8.97
N SER A 275 -13.74 51.13 10.21
CA SER A 275 -14.57 52.22 10.74
C SER A 275 -13.91 53.59 10.57
N ALA A 276 -12.60 53.71 10.86
CA ALA A 276 -11.86 54.96 10.74
C ALA A 276 -10.34 54.72 10.53
N PRO A 277 -9.64 55.60 9.79
CA PRO A 277 -8.18 55.50 9.60
C PRO A 277 -7.44 55.81 10.90
N GLY A 278 -6.25 55.22 11.07
CA GLY A 278 -5.37 55.46 12.22
C GLY A 278 -5.83 54.85 13.56
N MET A 279 -6.90 54.05 13.57
CA MET A 279 -7.43 53.41 14.78
C MET A 279 -6.54 52.28 15.33
N LEU A 280 -5.63 51.74 14.50
CA LEU A 280 -4.63 50.74 14.88
C LEU A 280 -3.26 51.41 15.03
N ASN A 281 -2.57 51.13 16.13
CA ASN A 281 -1.33 51.81 16.53
C ASN A 281 -0.15 50.83 16.74
N ALA A 282 1.03 51.36 17.06
CA ALA A 282 2.25 50.54 17.24
C ALA A 282 2.21 49.63 18.49
N GLY A 283 1.48 50.00 19.54
CA GLY A 283 1.25 49.15 20.71
C GLY A 283 0.32 47.97 20.41
N ASP A 284 -0.67 48.17 19.53
CA ASP A 284 -1.51 47.06 19.02
C ASP A 284 -0.66 46.06 18.21
N LEU A 285 0.29 46.57 17.40
CA LEU A 285 1.24 45.74 16.64
C LEU A 285 2.16 44.94 17.57
N GLU A 286 2.68 45.56 18.63
CA GLU A 286 3.50 44.90 19.66
C GLU A 286 2.70 43.83 20.43
N THR A 287 1.45 44.11 20.79
CA THR A 287 0.53 43.16 21.44
C THR A 287 0.22 41.96 20.54
N LEU A 288 -0.10 42.22 19.27
CA LEU A 288 -0.41 41.20 18.29
C LEU A 288 0.82 40.32 17.95
N LEU A 289 2.01 40.90 17.93
CA LEU A 289 3.28 40.19 17.73
C LEU A 289 3.58 39.20 18.88
N VAL A 290 3.36 39.59 20.14
CA VAL A 290 3.53 38.70 21.30
C VAL A 290 2.48 37.59 21.33
N LEU A 291 1.23 37.89 20.96
CA LEU A 291 0.20 36.85 20.79
C LEU A 291 0.62 35.86 19.69
N ALA A 292 1.08 36.37 18.54
CA ALA A 292 1.44 35.56 17.39
C ALA A 292 2.59 34.58 17.65
N ALA A 293 3.60 34.97 18.45
CA ALA A 293 4.67 34.05 18.86
C ALA A 293 4.11 32.78 19.53
N ASN A 294 3.13 32.94 20.43
CA ASN A 294 2.47 31.84 21.14
C ASN A 294 1.49 31.08 20.23
N ALA A 295 0.67 31.81 19.47
CA ALA A 295 -0.28 31.26 18.51
C ALA A 295 0.41 30.39 17.43
N SER A 296 1.63 30.75 17.03
CA SER A 296 2.42 29.99 16.05
C SER A 296 2.70 28.57 16.52
N LEU A 297 3.08 28.40 17.80
CA LEU A 297 3.34 27.09 18.39
C LEU A 297 2.05 26.25 18.47
N ALA A 298 0.94 26.86 18.89
CA ALA A 298 -0.37 26.20 18.94
C ALA A 298 -0.82 25.70 17.56
N VAL A 299 -0.77 26.56 16.54
CA VAL A 299 -1.09 26.20 15.14
C VAL A 299 -0.15 25.11 14.61
N ALA A 300 1.15 25.19 14.89
CA ALA A 300 2.12 24.18 14.45
C ALA A 300 1.85 22.80 15.08
N ASN A 301 1.47 22.77 16.35
CA ASN A 301 1.15 21.54 17.08
C ASN A 301 -0.18 20.94 16.61
N ALA A 302 -1.24 21.75 16.50
CA ALA A 302 -2.55 21.29 16.05
C ALA A 302 -2.51 20.74 14.61
N ARG A 303 -1.73 21.37 13.71
CA ARG A 303 -1.43 20.82 12.37
C ARG A 303 -0.74 19.46 12.43
N LEU A 304 0.24 19.29 13.32
CA LEU A 304 0.97 18.03 13.46
C LEU A 304 0.07 16.91 13.98
N ILE A 305 -0.77 17.19 14.98
CA ILE A 305 -1.77 16.25 15.52
C ILE A 305 -2.76 15.84 14.43
N LYS A 306 -3.34 16.80 13.69
CA LYS A 306 -4.27 16.53 12.57
C LYS A 306 -3.64 15.62 11.51
N ARG A 307 -2.37 15.82 11.15
CA ARG A 307 -1.64 14.93 10.23
C ARG A 307 -1.40 13.53 10.81
N LEU A 308 -1.04 13.43 12.09
CA LEU A 308 -0.76 12.14 12.73
C LEU A 308 -2.02 11.27 12.80
N VAL A 309 -3.16 11.84 13.20
CA VAL A 309 -4.46 11.15 13.22
C VAL A 309 -4.85 10.67 11.82
N LEU A 310 -4.76 11.52 10.80
CA LEU A 310 -5.07 11.14 9.41
C LEU A 310 -4.12 10.07 8.85
N ALA A 311 -2.84 10.09 9.23
CA ALA A 311 -1.88 9.06 8.84
C ALA A 311 -2.16 7.73 9.55
N GLU A 312 -2.49 7.76 10.84
CA GLU A 312 -2.89 6.57 11.60
C GLU A 312 -4.15 5.93 11.01
N GLU A 313 -5.20 6.71 10.75
CA GLU A 313 -6.42 6.20 10.10
C GLU A 313 -6.13 5.52 8.76
N ARG A 314 -5.30 6.13 7.91
CA ARG A 314 -4.91 5.55 6.61
C ARG A 314 -4.18 4.22 6.80
N LEU A 315 -3.21 4.17 7.71
CA LEU A 315 -2.47 2.95 8.04
C LEU A 315 -3.37 1.85 8.63
N GLN A 316 -4.31 2.20 9.52
CA GLN A 316 -5.27 1.24 10.09
C GLN A 316 -6.22 0.69 9.00
N LYS A 317 -6.72 1.55 8.10
CA LYS A 317 -7.56 1.15 6.96
C LYS A 317 -6.80 0.24 6.00
N GLU A 318 -5.57 0.59 5.62
CA GLU A 318 -4.72 -0.24 4.76
C GLU A 318 -4.38 -1.58 5.43
N ASN A 319 -4.00 -1.57 6.71
CA ASN A 319 -3.64 -2.78 7.45
C ASN A 319 -4.83 -3.74 7.60
N SER A 320 -6.04 -3.22 7.86
CA SER A 320 -7.27 -4.05 7.92
C SER A 320 -7.66 -4.60 6.55
N PHE A 321 -7.52 -3.82 5.48
CA PHE A 321 -7.74 -4.27 4.11
C PHE A 321 -6.75 -5.37 3.68
N LEU A 322 -5.46 -5.20 3.99
CA LEU A 322 -4.42 -6.19 3.72
C LEU A 322 -4.64 -7.48 4.51
N LYS A 323 -4.98 -7.40 5.81
CA LYS A 323 -5.35 -8.56 6.64
C LYS A 323 -6.55 -9.32 6.06
N GLY A 324 -7.65 -8.62 5.78
CA GLY A 324 -8.84 -9.25 5.18
C GLY A 324 -8.58 -9.84 3.79
N ARG A 325 -7.60 -9.32 3.04
CA ARG A 325 -7.15 -9.87 1.76
C ARG A 325 -6.27 -11.11 1.93
N GLU A 326 -5.39 -11.16 2.94
CA GLU A 326 -4.62 -12.35 3.29
C GLU A 326 -5.51 -13.47 3.84
N GLU A 327 -6.44 -13.15 4.75
CA GLU A 327 -7.43 -14.08 5.28
C GLU A 327 -8.24 -14.72 4.14
N LYS A 328 -8.75 -13.91 3.20
CA LYS A 328 -9.44 -14.41 2.00
C LYS A 328 -8.54 -15.27 1.11
N ARG A 329 -7.28 -14.86 0.88
CA ARG A 329 -6.30 -15.67 0.11
C ARG A 329 -5.95 -17.00 0.78
N ARG A 330 -6.06 -17.11 2.11
CA ARG A 330 -5.73 -18.30 2.91
C ARG A 330 -6.94 -19.14 3.35
N GLY A 331 -8.13 -18.87 2.79
CA GLY A 331 -9.33 -19.72 3.02
C GLY A 331 -10.38 -19.15 3.98
N GLY A 332 -10.38 -17.85 4.24
CA GLY A 332 -11.55 -17.15 4.82
C GLY A 332 -12.02 -17.68 6.18
N GLY A 333 -11.11 -17.85 7.13
CA GLY A 333 -11.42 -18.28 8.51
C GLY A 333 -11.78 -19.76 8.69
N ALA A 334 -12.25 -20.42 7.64
CA ALA A 334 -12.52 -21.85 7.60
C ALA A 334 -11.50 -22.56 6.69
N VAL A 335 -10.36 -22.97 7.25
CA VAL A 335 -9.44 -23.87 6.54
C VAL A 335 -10.17 -25.19 6.30
N ASP A 336 -10.64 -25.36 5.07
CA ASP A 336 -11.40 -26.52 4.64
C ASP A 336 -10.46 -27.69 4.37
N ILE A 337 -10.59 -28.74 5.17
CA ILE A 337 -9.75 -29.94 5.11
C ILE A 337 -10.59 -31.02 4.43
N ILE A 338 -10.41 -31.16 3.13
CA ILE A 338 -11.15 -32.10 2.30
C ILE A 338 -10.61 -33.52 2.52
N GLY A 339 -11.44 -34.39 3.06
CA GLY A 339 -11.17 -35.81 3.27
C GLY A 339 -12.05 -36.39 4.36
N ASN A 340 -12.63 -37.57 4.10
CA ASN A 340 -13.52 -38.29 5.00
C ASN A 340 -13.02 -39.71 5.34
N SER A 341 -11.85 -40.11 4.87
CA SER A 341 -11.18 -41.36 5.25
C SER A 341 -10.94 -41.45 6.76
N ASP A 342 -10.88 -42.68 7.30
CA ASP A 342 -10.58 -42.90 8.71
C ASP A 342 -9.20 -42.33 9.11
N ALA A 343 -8.26 -42.29 8.15
CA ALA A 343 -6.94 -41.70 8.36
C ALA A 343 -7.02 -40.17 8.55
N MET A 344 -7.78 -39.46 7.72
CA MET A 344 -7.99 -38.02 7.89
C MET A 344 -8.84 -37.70 9.13
N ARG A 345 -9.86 -38.51 9.46
CA ARG A 345 -10.63 -38.34 10.71
C ARG A 345 -9.75 -38.46 11.96
N ARG A 346 -8.73 -39.34 11.96
CA ARG A 346 -7.72 -39.40 13.04
C ARG A 346 -6.86 -38.14 13.11
N VAL A 347 -6.38 -37.62 11.98
CA VAL A 347 -5.59 -36.36 11.93
C VAL A 347 -6.40 -35.18 12.46
N ILE A 348 -7.66 -35.03 12.04
CA ILE A 348 -8.56 -33.97 12.53
C ILE A 348 -8.78 -34.11 14.04
N GLY A 349 -9.07 -35.32 14.53
CA GLY A 349 -9.22 -35.59 15.97
C GLY A 349 -7.94 -35.42 16.82
N GLN A 350 -6.75 -35.40 16.21
CA GLN A 350 -5.51 -34.96 16.86
C GLN A 350 -5.37 -33.44 16.83
N LEU A 351 -5.70 -32.81 15.70
CA LEU A 351 -5.65 -31.35 15.52
C LEU A 351 -6.56 -30.65 16.54
N ASP A 352 -7.82 -31.06 16.66
CA ASP A 352 -8.79 -30.43 17.56
C ASP A 352 -8.37 -30.50 19.05
N LYS A 353 -7.58 -31.52 19.44
CA LYS A 353 -7.01 -31.64 20.79
C LYS A 353 -5.87 -30.66 21.07
N VAL A 354 -5.11 -30.27 20.05
CA VAL A 354 -3.93 -29.41 20.21
C VAL A 354 -4.20 -27.94 19.84
N VAL A 355 -5.25 -27.67 19.05
CA VAL A 355 -5.63 -26.32 18.58
C VAL A 355 -5.58 -25.27 19.69
N ASP A 356 -6.16 -25.52 20.87
CA ASP A 356 -6.30 -24.50 21.92
C ASP A 356 -5.13 -24.43 22.91
N THR A 357 -4.03 -25.13 22.61
CA THR A 357 -2.84 -25.23 23.45
C THR A 357 -1.72 -24.27 23.00
N ARG A 358 -0.70 -24.11 23.85
CA ARG A 358 0.55 -23.41 23.50
C ARG A 358 1.67 -24.34 23.01
N VAL A 359 1.43 -25.65 22.92
CA VAL A 359 2.50 -26.62 22.65
C VAL A 359 2.94 -26.54 21.19
N THR A 360 4.23 -26.82 20.95
CA THR A 360 4.80 -27.00 19.61
C THR A 360 4.12 -28.18 18.91
N VAL A 361 3.68 -27.97 17.67
CA VAL A 361 3.12 -29.02 16.82
C VAL A 361 4.12 -29.35 15.73
N LEU A 362 4.44 -30.63 15.57
CA LEU A 362 5.30 -31.14 14.50
C LEU A 362 4.43 -31.90 13.48
N ILE A 363 4.47 -31.49 12.22
CA ILE A 363 3.69 -32.09 11.13
C ILE A 363 4.63 -32.93 10.26
N GLU A 364 4.52 -34.24 10.38
CA GLU A 364 5.34 -35.21 9.63
C GLU A 364 4.54 -35.70 8.42
N GLY A 365 5.09 -35.59 7.21
CA GLY A 365 4.41 -36.11 6.02
C GLY A 365 5.11 -35.80 4.70
N GLU A 366 4.87 -36.63 3.71
CA GLU A 366 5.45 -36.49 2.36
C GLU A 366 5.14 -35.12 1.74
N THR A 367 6.00 -34.68 0.83
CA THR A 367 5.77 -33.46 0.06
C THR A 367 4.46 -33.57 -0.75
N GLY A 368 3.66 -32.50 -0.74
CA GLY A 368 2.36 -32.47 -1.42
C GLY A 368 1.18 -33.08 -0.64
N THR A 369 1.35 -33.51 0.61
CA THR A 369 0.24 -34.06 1.44
C THR A 369 -0.73 -33.04 2.03
N GLY A 370 -0.35 -31.75 2.07
CA GLY A 370 -1.15 -30.66 2.66
C GLY A 370 -0.65 -30.14 4.02
N LYS A 371 0.64 -30.29 4.35
CA LYS A 371 1.22 -29.85 5.64
C LYS A 371 0.88 -28.40 6.02
N GLU A 372 0.94 -27.47 5.07
CA GLU A 372 0.62 -26.06 5.28
C GLU A 372 -0.87 -25.83 5.66
N LEU A 373 -1.81 -26.60 5.09
CA LEU A 373 -3.23 -26.52 5.46
C LEU A 373 -3.46 -26.97 6.91
N ILE A 374 -2.77 -28.03 7.35
CA ILE A 374 -2.82 -28.47 8.75
C ILE A 374 -2.21 -27.41 9.68
N ALA A 375 -1.10 -26.79 9.30
CA ALA A 375 -0.50 -25.70 10.08
C ALA A 375 -1.41 -24.46 10.18
N ALA A 376 -2.05 -24.07 9.09
CA ALA A 376 -3.03 -23.00 9.05
C ALA A 376 -4.25 -23.34 9.92
N ALA A 377 -4.78 -24.57 9.85
CA ALA A 377 -5.90 -25.02 10.66
C ALA A 377 -5.58 -25.03 12.17
N VAL A 378 -4.35 -25.41 12.57
CA VAL A 378 -3.86 -25.31 13.96
C VAL A 378 -3.89 -23.85 14.47
N HIS A 379 -3.64 -22.87 13.59
CA HIS A 379 -3.72 -21.45 13.94
C HIS A 379 -5.16 -20.91 13.93
N TYR A 380 -5.87 -20.99 12.81
CA TYR A 380 -7.17 -20.33 12.61
C TYR A 380 -8.32 -20.93 13.43
N ARG A 381 -8.19 -22.19 13.90
CA ARG A 381 -9.16 -22.76 14.86
C ARG A 381 -8.86 -22.39 16.32
N SER A 382 -7.72 -21.76 16.62
CA SER A 382 -7.26 -21.50 17.99
C SER A 382 -7.64 -20.12 18.53
N ARG A 383 -7.45 -19.90 19.84
CA ARG A 383 -7.44 -18.57 20.48
C ARG A 383 -6.48 -17.53 19.86
N ARG A 384 -5.56 -17.92 18.97
CA ARG A 384 -4.66 -17.01 18.24
C ARG A 384 -5.15 -16.66 16.82
N ARG A 385 -6.33 -17.11 16.39
CA ARG A 385 -6.85 -16.90 15.02
C ARG A 385 -6.88 -15.44 14.53
N ASP A 386 -7.05 -14.50 15.45
CA ASP A 386 -7.11 -13.04 15.18
C ASP A 386 -5.71 -12.38 15.28
N LYS A 387 -4.64 -13.19 15.30
CA LYS A 387 -3.22 -12.79 15.34
C LYS A 387 -2.53 -13.22 14.05
N LEU A 388 -1.27 -12.81 13.87
CA LEU A 388 -0.54 -13.13 12.64
C LEU A 388 -0.19 -14.62 12.54
N PHE A 389 -0.47 -15.20 11.38
CA PHE A 389 0.10 -16.47 10.92
C PHE A 389 1.21 -16.19 9.93
N VAL A 390 2.46 -16.38 10.37
CA VAL A 390 3.66 -16.19 9.55
C VAL A 390 4.16 -17.56 9.11
N ALA A 391 4.49 -17.72 7.83
CA ALA A 391 4.99 -18.97 7.27
C ALA A 391 6.35 -18.75 6.60
N GLN A 392 7.32 -19.61 6.90
CA GLN A 392 8.65 -19.61 6.29
C GLN A 392 9.01 -21.04 5.88
N ASN A 393 9.42 -21.23 4.62
CA ASN A 393 10.04 -22.47 4.18
C ASN A 393 11.56 -22.36 4.39
N CYS A 394 12.13 -23.25 5.19
CA CYS A 394 13.55 -23.21 5.55
C CYS A 394 14.49 -23.61 4.40
N ALA A 395 14.00 -24.34 3.39
CA ALA A 395 14.79 -24.78 2.24
C ALA A 395 14.95 -23.70 1.15
N ALA A 396 14.18 -22.61 1.21
CA ALA A 396 14.09 -21.62 0.13
C ALA A 396 15.16 -20.52 0.17
N LEU A 397 15.96 -20.42 1.24
CA LEU A 397 16.89 -19.31 1.48
C LEU A 397 18.28 -19.82 1.86
N ALA A 398 19.31 -19.07 1.46
CA ALA A 398 20.67 -19.26 1.97
C ALA A 398 20.76 -18.93 3.47
N GLU A 399 21.70 -19.55 4.19
CA GLU A 399 21.82 -19.48 5.66
C GLU A 399 21.75 -18.05 6.23
N SER A 400 22.55 -17.11 5.72
CA SER A 400 22.57 -15.72 6.20
C SER A 400 21.28 -14.95 5.93
N LEU A 401 20.59 -15.27 4.83
CA LEU A 401 19.27 -14.70 4.53
C LEU A 401 18.21 -15.31 5.46
N LEU A 402 18.21 -16.63 5.66
CA LEU A 402 17.30 -17.31 6.58
C LEU A 402 17.47 -16.81 8.03
N GLU A 403 18.71 -16.58 8.47
CA GLU A 403 19.01 -15.97 9.76
C GLU A 403 18.43 -14.56 9.90
N SER A 404 18.67 -13.72 8.88
CA SER A 404 18.16 -12.35 8.80
C SER A 404 16.63 -12.29 8.74
N GLU A 405 15.98 -13.18 8.00
CA GLU A 405 14.52 -13.29 7.97
C GLU A 405 13.98 -13.73 9.34
N LEU A 406 14.47 -14.82 9.92
CA LEU A 406 13.92 -15.36 11.17
C LEU A 406 14.12 -14.40 12.35
N PHE A 407 15.34 -13.90 12.56
CA PHE A 407 15.73 -13.19 13.78
C PHE A 407 15.86 -11.67 13.61
N GLY A 408 15.87 -11.17 12.37
CA GLY A 408 16.08 -9.75 12.06
C GLY A 408 17.56 -9.35 12.13
N HIS A 409 17.87 -8.11 11.76
CA HIS A 409 19.23 -7.59 11.77
C HIS A 409 19.29 -6.09 12.07
N LYS A 410 20.38 -5.65 12.71
CA LYS A 410 20.70 -4.23 12.89
C LYS A 410 21.38 -3.65 11.65
N LYS A 411 21.18 -2.35 11.40
CA LYS A 411 21.88 -1.61 10.35
C LYS A 411 23.40 -1.81 10.48
N GLY A 412 24.06 -2.16 9.37
CA GLY A 412 25.50 -2.40 9.30
C GLY A 412 25.97 -3.78 9.79
N SER A 413 25.07 -4.73 10.12
CA SER A 413 25.48 -6.05 10.64
C SER A 413 26.17 -6.96 9.62
N PHE A 414 25.97 -6.73 8.32
CA PHE A 414 26.63 -7.44 7.22
C PHE A 414 26.63 -6.57 5.94
N THR A 415 27.38 -6.99 4.92
CA THR A 415 27.46 -6.31 3.62
C THR A 415 26.08 -6.29 2.92
N GLY A 416 25.44 -5.12 2.87
CA GLY A 416 24.09 -4.94 2.33
C GLY A 416 23.01 -4.61 3.38
N ALA A 417 23.33 -4.65 4.68
CA ALA A 417 22.42 -4.24 5.77
C ALA A 417 22.33 -2.70 5.88
N THR A 418 21.74 -2.04 4.88
CA THR A 418 21.60 -0.56 4.82
C THR A 418 20.62 -0.01 5.86
N GLU A 419 19.68 -0.83 6.32
CA GLU A 419 18.61 -0.50 7.26
C GLU A 419 18.49 -1.55 8.37
N GLU A 420 17.65 -1.32 9.38
CA GLU A 420 17.31 -2.32 10.40
C GLU A 420 16.05 -3.07 9.97
N LYS A 421 16.08 -4.41 10.06
CA LYS A 421 14.94 -5.28 9.71
C LYS A 421 14.49 -6.10 10.92
N LYS A 422 13.17 -6.11 11.17
CA LYS A 422 12.53 -7.01 12.14
C LYS A 422 12.47 -8.44 11.60
N GLY A 423 12.73 -9.41 12.47
CA GLY A 423 12.63 -10.83 12.14
C GLY A 423 11.21 -11.39 12.20
N LEU A 424 10.97 -12.51 11.53
CA LEU A 424 9.68 -13.22 11.52
C LEU A 424 9.22 -13.62 12.92
N PHE A 425 10.13 -13.90 13.86
CA PHE A 425 9.76 -14.14 15.26
C PHE A 425 9.22 -12.87 15.96
N GLU A 426 9.74 -11.68 15.65
CA GLU A 426 9.24 -10.41 16.18
C GLU A 426 7.92 -10.00 15.50
N ILE A 427 7.76 -10.31 14.22
CA ILE A 427 6.53 -10.09 13.45
C ILE A 427 5.41 -11.04 13.91
N ALA A 428 5.74 -12.29 14.24
CA ALA A 428 4.79 -13.30 14.70
C ALA A 428 4.47 -13.22 16.22
N ASP A 429 4.88 -12.16 16.93
CA ASP A 429 4.66 -12.05 18.37
C ASP A 429 3.17 -12.09 18.74
N GLY A 430 2.84 -12.87 19.77
CA GLY A 430 1.47 -13.24 20.14
C GLY A 430 0.72 -14.14 19.14
N GLY A 431 1.27 -14.38 17.94
CA GLY A 431 0.69 -15.16 16.85
C GLY A 431 1.28 -16.57 16.71
N THR A 432 1.36 -17.08 15.48
CA THR A 432 1.93 -18.39 15.14
C THR A 432 2.97 -18.24 14.04
N LEU A 433 4.12 -18.90 14.19
CA LEU A 433 5.14 -19.06 13.15
C LEU A 433 5.15 -20.52 12.68
N PHE A 434 4.92 -20.72 11.39
CA PHE A 434 5.02 -21.99 10.69
C PHE A 434 6.37 -22.11 10.00
N LEU A 435 7.11 -23.18 10.30
CA LEU A 435 8.42 -23.50 9.73
C LEU A 435 8.31 -24.77 8.88
N ASP A 436 8.27 -24.63 7.56
CA ASP A 436 8.19 -25.75 6.61
C ASP A 436 9.58 -26.25 6.21
N GLU A 437 9.67 -27.57 6.02
CA GLU A 437 10.91 -28.32 5.83
C GLU A 437 12.01 -27.96 6.86
N ILE A 438 11.65 -27.99 8.16
CA ILE A 438 12.52 -27.62 9.30
C ILE A 438 13.88 -28.35 9.31
N THR A 439 13.94 -29.55 8.73
CA THR A 439 15.15 -30.37 8.56
C THR A 439 16.22 -29.74 7.67
N GLU A 440 15.87 -28.77 6.81
CA GLU A 440 16.84 -28.03 5.99
C GLU A 440 17.49 -26.86 6.75
N THR A 441 17.12 -26.63 8.01
CA THR A 441 17.70 -25.54 8.82
C THR A 441 19.18 -25.82 9.16
N PRO A 442 20.12 -24.92 8.85
CA PRO A 442 21.53 -25.07 9.22
C PRO A 442 21.75 -25.24 10.74
N LEU A 443 22.72 -26.09 11.13
CA LEU A 443 23.05 -26.41 12.53
C LEU A 443 23.33 -25.17 13.41
N SER A 444 23.91 -24.13 12.81
CA SER A 444 24.13 -22.80 13.42
C SER A 444 22.80 -22.19 13.90
N LEU A 445 21.79 -22.15 13.03
CA LEU A 445 20.48 -21.55 13.28
C LEU A 445 19.60 -22.42 14.17
N GLN A 446 19.76 -23.75 14.15
CA GLN A 446 19.09 -24.67 15.08
C GLN A 446 19.33 -24.27 16.54
N SER A 447 20.53 -23.79 16.88
CA SER A 447 20.84 -23.31 18.25
C SER A 447 20.06 -22.04 18.65
N LYS A 448 19.75 -21.16 17.68
CA LYS A 448 18.96 -19.94 17.90
C LYS A 448 17.46 -20.24 17.97
N LEU A 449 16.98 -21.16 17.12
CA LEU A 449 15.62 -21.69 17.20
C LEU A 449 15.34 -22.34 18.55
N LEU A 450 16.31 -23.08 19.11
CA LEU A 450 16.18 -23.71 20.42
C LEU A 450 15.93 -22.67 21.53
N ARG A 451 16.69 -21.57 21.56
CA ARG A 451 16.47 -20.46 22.52
C ARG A 451 15.10 -19.81 22.35
N ALA A 452 14.68 -19.55 21.12
CA ALA A 452 13.36 -19.01 20.84
C ALA A 452 12.22 -19.95 21.31
N LEU A 453 12.43 -21.27 21.21
CA LEU A 453 11.49 -22.31 21.66
C LEU A 453 11.52 -22.60 23.18
N GLN A 454 12.64 -22.37 23.85
CA GLN A 454 12.84 -22.68 25.28
C GLN A 454 12.61 -21.45 26.17
N GLU A 455 13.27 -20.34 25.85
CA GLU A 455 13.35 -19.11 26.66
C GLU A 455 12.39 -18.02 26.13
N GLY A 456 11.87 -18.19 24.91
CA GLY A 456 11.14 -17.12 24.21
C GLY A 456 12.06 -15.97 23.78
N GLU A 457 13.38 -16.18 23.74
CA GLU A 457 14.36 -15.15 23.41
C GLU A 457 14.86 -15.26 21.97
N ILE A 458 14.91 -14.12 21.28
CA ILE A 458 15.57 -13.95 19.98
C ILE A 458 16.65 -12.88 20.06
N ARG A 459 17.70 -13.02 19.24
CA ARG A 459 18.77 -12.01 19.11
C ARG A 459 19.00 -11.67 17.64
N PRO A 460 18.62 -10.46 17.18
CA PRO A 460 18.90 -10.00 15.83
C PRO A 460 20.40 -10.05 15.48
N VAL A 461 20.73 -10.22 14.21
CA VAL A 461 22.12 -10.19 13.73
C VAL A 461 22.73 -8.81 14.04
N GLY A 462 23.90 -8.80 14.67
CA GLY A 462 24.58 -7.59 15.14
C GLY A 462 24.04 -6.99 16.45
N ALA A 463 22.97 -7.53 17.05
CA ALA A 463 22.47 -7.05 18.34
C ALA A 463 23.21 -7.71 19.52
N THR A 464 23.45 -6.95 20.60
CA THR A 464 24.09 -7.43 21.84
C THR A 464 23.07 -7.98 22.84
N SER A 465 21.88 -7.38 22.93
CA SER A 465 20.80 -7.81 23.82
C SER A 465 19.78 -8.75 23.12
N PRO A 466 19.18 -9.70 23.85
CA PRO A 466 18.02 -10.44 23.38
C PRO A 466 16.74 -9.61 23.43
N LYS A 467 15.70 -10.06 22.72
CA LYS A 467 14.29 -9.61 22.84
C LYS A 467 13.43 -10.83 23.21
N HIS A 468 12.45 -10.65 24.10
CA HIS A 468 11.45 -11.68 24.37
C HIS A 468 10.29 -11.62 23.36
N VAL A 469 9.79 -12.79 22.95
CA VAL A 469 8.63 -12.98 22.07
C VAL A 469 7.79 -14.17 22.53
N ASN A 470 6.48 -14.11 22.29
CA ASN A 470 5.50 -15.14 22.64
C ASN A 470 4.89 -15.74 21.36
N VAL A 471 5.70 -16.49 20.60
CA VAL A 471 5.31 -17.10 19.33
C VAL A 471 4.92 -18.57 19.54
N ARG A 472 3.79 -19.01 18.98
CA ARG A 472 3.48 -20.44 18.88
C ARG A 472 4.20 -21.02 17.68
N ILE A 473 4.94 -22.10 17.85
CA ILE A 473 5.64 -22.77 16.74
C ILE A 473 4.83 -23.95 16.22
N VAL A 474 4.70 -24.00 14.89
CA VAL A 474 4.30 -25.20 14.15
C VAL A 474 5.45 -25.51 13.18
N ALA A 475 5.99 -26.72 13.22
CA ALA A 475 7.06 -27.15 12.32
C ALA A 475 6.56 -28.27 11.40
N ALA A 476 7.12 -28.36 10.19
CA ALA A 476 6.82 -29.44 9.25
C ALA A 476 8.09 -30.01 8.61
N THR A 477 8.05 -31.29 8.25
CA THR A 477 9.12 -31.96 7.50
C THR A 477 8.59 -33.12 6.65
N ASN A 478 9.27 -33.43 5.56
CA ASN A 478 9.11 -34.66 4.78
C ASN A 478 10.13 -35.77 5.12
N ARG A 479 11.12 -35.51 5.99
CA ARG A 479 12.14 -36.49 6.42
C ARG A 479 11.86 -37.01 7.84
N ASN A 480 12.39 -38.18 8.14
CA ASN A 480 12.42 -38.66 9.53
C ASN A 480 13.48 -37.88 10.32
N LEU A 481 13.04 -37.10 11.30
CA LEU A 481 13.93 -36.32 12.17
C LEU A 481 14.85 -37.20 13.03
N GLU A 482 14.43 -38.40 13.42
CA GLU A 482 15.26 -39.33 14.21
C GLU A 482 16.51 -39.76 13.41
N ASP A 483 16.32 -40.04 12.11
CA ASP A 483 17.42 -40.38 11.22
C ASP A 483 18.37 -39.19 10.97
N GLU A 484 17.86 -37.96 10.94
CA GLU A 484 18.68 -36.77 10.75
C GLU A 484 19.45 -36.38 12.02
N VAL A 485 18.91 -36.67 13.22
CA VAL A 485 19.66 -36.61 14.49
C VAL A 485 20.75 -37.67 14.53
N ALA A 486 20.44 -38.93 14.18
CA ALA A 486 21.42 -40.03 14.15
C ALA A 486 22.58 -39.78 13.16
N LYS A 487 22.33 -39.02 12.08
CA LYS A 487 23.35 -38.59 11.10
C LYS A 487 24.09 -37.30 11.50
N GLY A 488 23.80 -36.72 12.66
CA GLY A 488 24.43 -35.49 13.15
C GLY A 488 24.05 -34.21 12.39
N ARG A 489 22.99 -34.24 11.56
CA ARG A 489 22.51 -33.09 10.77
C ARG A 489 21.44 -32.27 11.49
N PHE A 490 20.80 -32.86 12.49
CA PHE A 490 19.83 -32.19 13.35
C PHE A 490 20.22 -32.35 14.81
N ARG A 491 20.03 -31.31 15.63
CA ARG A 491 20.35 -31.38 17.06
C ARG A 491 19.28 -32.14 17.84
N GLU A 492 19.72 -33.02 18.72
CA GLU A 492 18.86 -33.82 19.60
C GLU A 492 18.01 -32.94 20.56
N ASP A 493 18.58 -31.87 21.10
CA ASP A 493 17.89 -30.94 22.01
C ASP A 493 16.72 -30.20 21.34
N LEU A 494 16.92 -29.73 20.10
CA LEU A 494 15.88 -29.13 19.28
C LEU A 494 14.83 -30.16 18.85
N TYR A 495 15.24 -31.38 18.50
CA TYR A 495 14.34 -32.47 18.15
C TYR A 495 13.30 -32.73 19.25
N TYR A 496 13.74 -32.93 20.50
CA TYR A 496 12.82 -33.15 21.62
C TYR A 496 11.92 -31.93 21.92
N ARG A 497 12.39 -30.71 21.64
CA ARG A 497 11.59 -29.48 21.82
C ARG A 497 10.59 -29.23 20.70
N LEU A 498 10.78 -29.83 19.52
CA LEU A 498 9.83 -29.82 18.41
C LEU A 498 8.81 -30.97 18.50
N LYS A 499 9.26 -32.20 18.79
CA LYS A 499 8.42 -33.41 18.82
C LYS A 499 7.62 -33.55 20.13
N VAL A 500 6.97 -32.47 20.56
CA VAL A 500 6.09 -32.48 21.74
C VAL A 500 4.68 -32.97 21.37
N PHE A 501 4.17 -32.58 20.19
CA PHE A 501 2.92 -33.09 19.65
C PHE A 501 3.05 -33.39 18.13
N PRO A 502 3.47 -34.62 17.76
CA PRO A 502 3.56 -35.02 16.37
C PRO A 502 2.18 -35.36 15.76
N ILE A 503 1.91 -34.81 14.57
CA ILE A 503 0.77 -35.13 13.72
C ILE A 503 1.32 -35.69 12.41
N ARG A 504 1.10 -36.98 12.16
CA ARG A 504 1.50 -37.64 10.90
C ARG A 504 0.40 -37.53 9.86
N LEU A 505 0.68 -36.84 8.76
CA LEU A 505 -0.19 -36.77 7.60
C LEU A 505 -0.03 -38.01 6.71
N PRO A 506 -1.11 -38.74 6.41
CA PRO A 506 -1.03 -39.90 5.52
C PRO A 506 -0.83 -39.47 4.06
N PRO A 507 0.05 -40.17 3.31
CA PRO A 507 0.14 -40.02 1.87
C PRO A 507 -1.16 -40.48 1.19
N LEU A 508 -1.43 -39.99 -0.02
CA LEU A 508 -2.72 -40.14 -0.69
C LEU A 508 -3.07 -41.62 -0.96
N ARG A 509 -2.07 -42.46 -1.23
CA ARG A 509 -2.19 -43.93 -1.34
C ARG A 509 -2.68 -44.66 -0.07
N GLU A 510 -2.55 -44.05 1.11
CA GLU A 510 -3.06 -44.56 2.40
C GLU A 510 -4.49 -44.04 2.71
N ARG A 511 -5.02 -43.13 1.89
CA ARG A 511 -6.36 -42.53 2.02
C ARG A 511 -7.07 -42.42 0.67
N ARG A 512 -7.10 -43.53 -0.09
CA ARG A 512 -7.64 -43.58 -1.46
C ARG A 512 -9.10 -43.15 -1.56
N ASP A 513 -9.89 -43.37 -0.50
CA ASP A 513 -11.29 -42.96 -0.41
C ASP A 513 -11.49 -41.44 -0.49
N ASP A 514 -10.44 -40.65 -0.20
CA ASP A 514 -10.47 -39.19 -0.34
C ASP A 514 -10.20 -38.71 -1.78
N ILE A 515 -9.67 -39.57 -2.67
CA ILE A 515 -9.30 -39.19 -4.05
C ILE A 515 -10.53 -38.69 -4.85
N PRO A 516 -11.70 -39.35 -4.85
CA PRO A 516 -12.87 -38.85 -5.59
C PRO A 516 -13.37 -37.50 -5.08
N LEU A 517 -13.34 -37.29 -3.76
CA LEU A 517 -13.76 -36.04 -3.12
C LEU A 517 -12.82 -34.87 -3.47
N LEU A 518 -11.50 -35.11 -3.38
CA LEU A 518 -10.47 -34.15 -3.75
C LEU A 518 -10.52 -33.82 -5.26
N ALA A 519 -10.66 -34.85 -6.11
CA ALA A 519 -10.75 -34.68 -7.55
C ALA A 519 -11.98 -33.87 -7.97
N ALA A 520 -13.15 -34.13 -7.37
CA ALA A 520 -14.37 -33.37 -7.61
C ALA A 520 -14.21 -31.90 -7.19
N HIS A 521 -13.69 -31.62 -6.00
CA HIS A 521 -13.45 -30.26 -5.52
C HIS A 521 -12.49 -29.48 -6.43
N PHE A 522 -11.37 -30.09 -6.85
CA PHE A 522 -10.45 -29.42 -7.77
C PHE A 522 -11.08 -29.19 -9.15
N LEU A 523 -11.90 -30.13 -9.65
CA LEU A 523 -12.60 -29.98 -10.93
C LEU A 523 -13.57 -28.79 -10.89
N GLU A 524 -14.43 -28.72 -9.88
CA GLU A 524 -15.39 -27.63 -9.65
C GLU A 524 -14.66 -26.28 -9.55
N ARG A 525 -13.67 -26.19 -8.66
CA ARG A 525 -12.86 -24.99 -8.47
C ARG A 525 -12.22 -24.49 -9.77
N TYR A 526 -11.59 -25.38 -10.55
CA TYR A 526 -10.90 -24.97 -11.78
C TYR A 526 -11.88 -24.71 -12.94
N ALA A 527 -13.03 -25.37 -12.97
CA ALA A 527 -14.11 -25.06 -13.89
C ALA A 527 -14.64 -23.63 -13.68
N ASP A 528 -14.85 -23.24 -12.41
CA ASP A 528 -15.27 -21.89 -12.02
C ASP A 528 -14.18 -20.84 -12.28
N GLU A 529 -12.93 -21.10 -11.89
CA GLU A 529 -11.79 -20.18 -12.13
C GLU A 529 -11.57 -19.89 -13.63
N ILE A 530 -11.91 -20.84 -14.53
CA ILE A 530 -11.76 -20.71 -15.99
C ILE A 530 -13.08 -20.28 -16.67
N GLY A 531 -14.22 -20.33 -15.97
CA GLY A 531 -15.55 -20.07 -16.55
C GLY A 531 -16.01 -21.14 -17.54
N LYS A 532 -15.53 -22.38 -17.39
CA LYS A 532 -15.76 -23.50 -18.32
C LYS A 532 -16.42 -24.66 -17.57
N PRO A 533 -17.72 -24.95 -17.77
CA PRO A 533 -18.38 -26.07 -17.11
C PRO A 533 -17.72 -27.38 -17.53
N CYS A 534 -17.62 -28.34 -16.60
CA CYS A 534 -17.09 -29.69 -16.85
C CYS A 534 -18.10 -30.72 -16.31
N GLY A 535 -18.32 -31.82 -17.04
CA GLY A 535 -19.33 -32.81 -16.70
C GLY A 535 -18.96 -33.71 -15.52
N GLY A 536 -17.67 -33.85 -15.23
CA GLY A 536 -17.15 -34.72 -14.18
C GLY A 536 -16.02 -35.61 -14.67
N PHE A 537 -15.83 -36.74 -14.00
CA PHE A 537 -14.94 -37.83 -14.44
C PHE A 537 -15.79 -39.02 -14.88
N SER A 538 -15.37 -39.74 -15.92
CA SER A 538 -15.96 -41.05 -16.22
C SER A 538 -15.59 -42.05 -15.12
N GLN A 539 -16.42 -43.07 -14.91
CA GLN A 539 -16.16 -44.11 -13.89
C GLN A 539 -14.77 -44.73 -14.07
N GLN A 540 -14.41 -45.06 -15.32
CA GLN A 540 -13.11 -45.67 -15.66
C GLN A 540 -11.93 -44.74 -15.39
N ALA A 541 -12.09 -43.43 -15.61
CA ALA A 541 -11.07 -42.45 -15.29
C ALA A 541 -10.87 -42.34 -13.76
N MET A 542 -11.97 -42.33 -13.00
CA MET A 542 -11.92 -42.31 -11.53
C MET A 542 -11.29 -43.59 -10.96
N GLU A 543 -11.62 -44.77 -11.51
CA GLU A 543 -11.02 -46.05 -11.11
C GLU A 543 -9.49 -46.05 -11.31
N LEU A 544 -8.99 -45.52 -12.42
CA LEU A 544 -7.55 -45.35 -12.66
C LEU A 544 -6.91 -44.35 -11.69
N MET A 545 -7.58 -43.22 -11.41
CA MET A 545 -7.11 -42.22 -10.44
C MET A 545 -7.05 -42.78 -9.01
N VAL A 546 -8.01 -43.61 -8.60
CA VAL A 546 -8.01 -44.30 -7.29
C VAL A 546 -6.97 -45.43 -7.23
N ALA A 547 -6.67 -46.08 -8.36
CA ALA A 547 -5.67 -47.12 -8.45
C ALA A 547 -4.21 -46.60 -8.39
N TYR A 548 -3.96 -45.37 -8.84
CA TYR A 548 -2.63 -44.75 -8.83
C TYR A 548 -2.13 -44.42 -7.41
N ASP A 549 -0.81 -44.45 -7.20
CA ASP A 549 -0.18 -44.27 -5.89
C ASP A 549 0.14 -42.81 -5.53
N TRP A 550 0.06 -41.89 -6.50
CA TRP A 550 0.27 -40.44 -6.33
C TRP A 550 1.55 -40.09 -5.55
N PRO A 551 2.76 -40.33 -6.12
CA PRO A 551 4.02 -39.98 -5.47
C PRO A 551 4.16 -38.49 -5.12
N GLY A 552 3.51 -37.57 -5.88
CA GLY A 552 3.42 -36.15 -5.53
C GLY A 552 2.18 -35.78 -4.70
N ASN A 553 1.45 -36.78 -4.20
CA ASN A 553 0.30 -36.66 -3.30
C ASN A 553 -0.78 -35.71 -3.85
N VAL A 554 -1.42 -34.90 -3.00
CA VAL A 554 -2.53 -34.00 -3.36
C VAL A 554 -2.08 -32.95 -4.38
N ARG A 555 -0.81 -32.51 -4.35
CA ARG A 555 -0.27 -31.55 -5.34
C ARG A 555 -0.21 -32.14 -6.75
N GLU A 556 0.10 -33.42 -6.89
CA GLU A 556 0.08 -34.10 -8.19
C GLU A 556 -1.36 -34.30 -8.70
N LEU A 557 -2.27 -34.73 -7.82
CA LEU A 557 -3.72 -34.83 -8.13
C LEU A 557 -4.28 -33.48 -8.59
N GLN A 558 -3.97 -32.40 -7.87
CA GLN A 558 -4.39 -31.04 -8.20
C GLN A 558 -3.91 -30.61 -9.59
N ASN A 559 -2.62 -30.82 -9.89
CA ASN A 559 -2.04 -30.49 -11.20
C ASN A 559 -2.64 -31.34 -12.34
N GLU A 560 -2.91 -32.62 -12.09
CA GLU A 560 -3.56 -33.52 -13.05
C GLU A 560 -4.96 -33.02 -13.39
N VAL A 561 -5.79 -32.73 -12.37
CA VAL A 561 -7.16 -32.23 -12.55
C VAL A 561 -7.19 -30.86 -13.23
N GLN A 562 -6.30 -29.94 -12.85
CA GLN A 562 -6.18 -28.64 -13.52
C GLN A 562 -5.89 -28.80 -15.02
N ARG A 563 -4.98 -29.71 -15.40
CA ARG A 563 -4.69 -30.00 -16.82
C ARG A 563 -5.90 -30.56 -17.55
N LEU A 564 -6.67 -31.45 -16.91
CA LEU A 564 -7.88 -32.03 -17.49
C LEU A 564 -8.92 -30.95 -17.81
N VAL A 565 -9.22 -30.04 -16.86
CA VAL A 565 -10.18 -28.93 -17.07
C VAL A 565 -9.78 -28.08 -18.29
N ILE A 566 -8.50 -27.76 -18.45
CA ILE A 566 -8.00 -27.00 -19.62
C ILE A 566 -8.31 -27.76 -20.92
N GLN A 567 -8.00 -29.05 -20.99
CA GLN A 567 -8.17 -29.88 -22.19
C GLN A 567 -9.64 -30.22 -22.53
N LEU A 568 -10.55 -30.17 -21.56
CA LEU A 568 -11.79 -30.96 -21.58
C LEU A 568 -12.88 -30.65 -22.62
N ASP A 569 -12.84 -29.51 -23.33
CA ASP A 569 -14.03 -28.85 -23.92
C ASP A 569 -15.23 -28.60 -22.95
N PRO A 570 -16.20 -27.72 -23.29
CA PRO A 570 -17.28 -27.34 -22.36
C PRO A 570 -18.30 -28.46 -22.13
N GLY A 571 -18.52 -28.82 -20.86
CA GLY A 571 -19.54 -29.77 -20.42
C GLY A 571 -19.19 -31.25 -20.56
N ALA A 572 -18.04 -31.61 -21.12
CA ALA A 572 -17.63 -33.01 -21.29
C ALA A 572 -17.03 -33.62 -20.00
N PHE A 573 -16.93 -34.95 -19.99
CA PHE A 573 -16.39 -35.74 -18.88
C PHE A 573 -14.94 -36.13 -19.13
N ALA A 574 -14.10 -36.12 -18.09
CA ALA A 574 -12.72 -36.62 -18.19
C ALA A 574 -12.71 -38.14 -18.40
N THR A 575 -12.18 -38.59 -19.53
CA THR A 575 -12.05 -40.01 -19.88
C THR A 575 -10.61 -40.53 -19.68
N PRO A 576 -10.39 -41.85 -19.64
CA PRO A 576 -9.05 -42.43 -19.45
C PRO A 576 -7.99 -41.90 -20.42
N GLU A 577 -8.38 -41.56 -21.65
CA GLU A 577 -7.49 -41.08 -22.72
C GLU A 577 -6.91 -39.68 -22.46
N LEU A 578 -7.55 -38.90 -21.57
CA LEU A 578 -7.10 -37.56 -21.17
C LEU A 578 -6.19 -37.57 -19.94
N LEU A 579 -6.24 -38.63 -19.12
CA LEU A 579 -5.34 -38.81 -17.97
C LEU A 579 -3.88 -38.88 -18.43
N SER A 580 -2.92 -38.53 -17.57
CA SER A 580 -1.51 -38.59 -17.94
C SER A 580 -1.07 -40.02 -18.22
N PRO A 581 -0.07 -40.26 -19.11
CA PRO A 581 0.38 -41.61 -19.43
C PRO A 581 0.81 -42.43 -18.22
N ARG A 582 1.30 -41.79 -17.14
CA ARG A 582 1.68 -42.44 -15.88
C ARG A 582 0.50 -42.99 -15.07
N ILE A 583 -0.69 -42.40 -15.20
CA ILE A 583 -1.92 -42.87 -14.54
C ILE A 583 -2.60 -43.94 -15.41
N ARG A 584 -2.53 -43.79 -16.74
CA ARG A 584 -2.96 -44.83 -17.71
C ARG A 584 -2.11 -46.09 -17.63
N GLN A 585 -0.79 -45.94 -17.51
CA GLN A 585 0.16 -47.04 -17.38
C GLN A 585 0.19 -47.52 -15.93
N VAL A 586 -0.71 -48.45 -15.62
CA VAL A 586 -0.72 -49.15 -14.34
C VAL A 586 0.52 -50.05 -14.24
N GLU A 587 1.62 -49.51 -13.72
CA GLU A 587 2.77 -50.31 -13.22
C GLU A 587 2.30 -51.39 -12.22
N GLY A 588 1.16 -51.13 -11.57
CA GLY A 588 0.42 -52.03 -10.68
C GLY A 588 -0.12 -53.33 -11.26
N LEU A 589 0.01 -53.65 -12.56
CA LEU A 589 -0.37 -55.00 -13.06
C LEU A 589 0.80 -55.99 -12.99
N VAL A 590 2.04 -55.51 -13.08
CA VAL A 590 3.25 -56.30 -12.78
C VAL A 590 3.57 -56.21 -11.28
N ALA A 591 3.41 -55.05 -10.64
CA ALA A 591 3.72 -54.89 -9.21
C ALA A 591 2.71 -55.56 -8.26
N ARG A 592 1.44 -55.75 -8.64
CA ARG A 592 0.47 -56.56 -7.85
C ARG A 592 0.75 -58.05 -7.93
N ALA A 593 1.45 -58.52 -8.95
CA ALA A 593 2.12 -59.80 -8.95
C ALA A 593 3.48 -59.66 -8.22
N GLY A 594 3.43 -59.35 -6.92
CA GLY A 594 4.62 -59.13 -6.10
C GLY A 594 5.60 -60.31 -6.24
N THR A 595 6.85 -59.99 -6.63
CA THR A 595 7.97 -60.91 -6.95
C THR A 595 7.56 -62.40 -7.03
N PRO A 596 7.08 -62.86 -8.20
CA PRO A 596 6.57 -64.22 -8.33
C PRO A 596 7.68 -65.22 -7.98
N LYS A 597 7.47 -65.99 -6.90
CA LYS A 597 8.36 -67.12 -6.56
C LYS A 597 8.10 -68.24 -7.56
N GLY A 598 8.93 -68.30 -8.60
CA GLY A 598 8.84 -69.30 -9.65
C GLY A 598 9.96 -69.13 -10.68
N SER A 599 10.04 -70.09 -11.59
CA SER A 599 10.91 -70.04 -12.77
C SER A 599 10.41 -68.99 -13.77
N LEU A 600 11.32 -68.53 -14.66
CA LEU A 600 10.99 -67.60 -15.74
C LEU A 600 9.85 -68.11 -16.63
N LYS A 601 9.72 -69.44 -16.77
CA LYS A 601 8.65 -70.08 -17.53
C LYS A 601 7.27 -69.87 -16.90
N GLU A 602 7.15 -70.08 -15.58
CA GLU A 602 5.89 -69.92 -14.86
C GLU A 602 5.42 -68.45 -14.87
N MET A 603 6.36 -67.50 -14.84
CA MET A 603 6.07 -66.07 -14.99
C MET A 603 5.53 -65.74 -16.38
N MET A 604 6.14 -66.26 -17.44
CA MET A 604 5.65 -66.08 -18.82
C MET A 604 4.28 -66.74 -19.04
N ASP A 605 4.07 -67.95 -18.50
CA ASP A 605 2.79 -68.67 -18.59
C ASP A 605 1.65 -67.91 -17.88
N ALA A 606 1.92 -67.27 -16.73
CA ALA A 606 0.93 -66.46 -16.02
C ALA A 606 0.55 -65.18 -16.77
N VAL A 607 1.54 -64.47 -17.32
CA VAL A 607 1.34 -63.27 -18.14
C VAL A 607 0.60 -63.60 -19.44
N GLU A 608 0.96 -64.69 -20.11
CA GLU A 608 0.26 -65.14 -21.31
C GLU A 608 -1.20 -65.52 -21.02
N LYS A 609 -1.46 -66.25 -19.92
CA LYS A 609 -2.82 -66.60 -19.49
C LYS A 609 -3.68 -65.36 -19.22
N PHE A 610 -3.11 -64.29 -18.67
CA PHE A 610 -3.81 -63.02 -18.47
C PHE A 610 -4.21 -62.35 -19.80
N PHE A 611 -3.27 -62.18 -20.73
CA PHE A 611 -3.57 -61.56 -22.04
C PHE A 611 -4.59 -62.36 -22.85
N LEU A 612 -4.57 -63.69 -22.77
CA LEU A 612 -5.58 -64.56 -23.40
C LEU A 612 -6.98 -64.31 -22.84
N LEU A 613 -7.13 -64.10 -21.52
CA LEU A 613 -8.41 -63.84 -20.87
C LEU A 613 -8.92 -62.42 -21.14
N GLU A 614 -8.06 -61.41 -21.11
CA GLU A 614 -8.45 -60.02 -21.43
C GLU A 614 -8.87 -59.86 -22.89
N ALA A 615 -8.15 -60.47 -23.83
CA ALA A 615 -8.55 -60.47 -25.24
C ALA A 615 -9.90 -61.17 -25.48
N LEU A 616 -10.21 -62.22 -24.71
CA LEU A 616 -11.53 -62.85 -24.76
C LEU A 616 -12.62 -61.93 -24.18
N ARG A 617 -12.38 -61.28 -23.03
CA ARG A 617 -13.31 -60.33 -22.41
C ARG A 617 -13.61 -59.14 -23.32
N GLY A 618 -12.57 -58.46 -23.81
CA GLY A 618 -12.68 -57.29 -24.71
C GLY A 618 -13.36 -57.57 -26.05
N HIS A 619 -13.57 -58.85 -26.40
CA HIS A 619 -14.28 -59.26 -27.61
C HIS A 619 -15.49 -60.18 -27.34
N ASN A 620 -16.09 -60.11 -26.15
CA ASN A 620 -17.30 -60.88 -25.78
C ASN A 620 -17.17 -62.39 -26.06
N ASN A 621 -16.03 -62.98 -25.69
CA ASN A 621 -15.63 -64.36 -25.95
C ASN A 621 -15.56 -64.77 -27.44
N ASN A 622 -15.55 -63.81 -28.38
CA ASN A 622 -15.35 -64.09 -29.79
C ASN A 622 -13.87 -64.47 -30.07
N LYS A 623 -13.61 -65.77 -30.00
CA LYS A 623 -12.27 -66.38 -30.20
C LYS A 623 -11.61 -66.00 -31.54
N THR A 624 -12.37 -65.66 -32.58
CA THR A 624 -11.80 -65.24 -33.87
C THR A 624 -11.26 -63.80 -33.80
N ASN A 625 -11.98 -62.90 -33.14
CA ASN A 625 -11.54 -61.51 -32.97
C ASN A 625 -10.43 -61.40 -31.93
N ALA A 626 -10.51 -62.16 -30.82
CA ALA A 626 -9.45 -62.26 -29.82
C ALA A 626 -8.13 -62.82 -30.37
N ALA A 627 -8.19 -63.82 -31.28
CA ALA A 627 -6.99 -64.31 -31.95
C ALA A 627 -6.35 -63.22 -32.84
N LYS A 628 -7.18 -62.48 -33.60
CA LYS A 628 -6.71 -61.38 -34.46
C LYS A 628 -6.07 -60.24 -33.68
N SER A 629 -6.65 -59.80 -32.56
CA SER A 629 -6.09 -58.71 -31.74
C SER A 629 -4.81 -59.13 -31.00
N LEU A 630 -4.66 -60.41 -30.66
CA LEU A 630 -3.42 -60.98 -30.13
C LEU A 630 -2.37 -61.35 -31.20
N GLY A 631 -2.65 -61.12 -32.50
CA GLY A 631 -1.71 -61.41 -33.59
C GLY A 631 -1.42 -62.91 -33.82
N ILE A 632 -2.28 -63.81 -33.33
CA ILE A 632 -2.11 -65.27 -33.45
C ILE A 632 -3.23 -65.90 -34.29
N THR A 633 -2.99 -67.11 -34.81
CA THR A 633 -4.04 -67.85 -35.51
C THR A 633 -5.12 -68.32 -34.53
N ARG A 634 -6.36 -68.48 -35.00
CA ARG A 634 -7.48 -69.01 -34.20
C ARG A 634 -7.17 -70.38 -33.60
N GLU A 635 -6.42 -71.20 -34.34
CA GLU A 635 -5.93 -72.51 -33.87
C GLU A 635 -4.85 -72.38 -32.79
N GLY A 636 -3.93 -71.41 -32.94
CA GLY A 636 -2.94 -71.06 -31.92
C GLY A 636 -3.59 -70.62 -30.61
N LEU A 637 -4.63 -69.77 -30.69
CA LEU A 637 -5.46 -69.39 -29.53
C LEU A 637 -6.12 -70.63 -28.90
N HIS A 638 -6.77 -71.48 -29.69
CA HIS A 638 -7.38 -72.74 -29.20
C HIS A 638 -6.38 -73.73 -28.59
N LYS A 639 -5.11 -73.70 -29.01
CA LYS A 639 -4.04 -74.53 -28.42
C LYS A 639 -3.61 -73.98 -27.06
N LYS A 640 -3.39 -72.67 -26.95
CA LYS A 640 -3.01 -72.00 -25.70
C LYS A 640 -4.12 -72.03 -24.65
N LEU A 641 -5.38 -71.80 -25.03
CA LEU A 641 -6.52 -71.92 -24.10
C LEU A 641 -6.62 -73.33 -23.49
N ARG A 642 -6.48 -74.39 -24.31
CA ARG A 642 -6.42 -75.79 -23.83
C ARG A 642 -5.21 -76.06 -22.95
N GLN A 643 -4.04 -75.49 -23.25
CA GLN A 643 -2.83 -75.61 -22.43
C GLN A 643 -3.02 -75.02 -21.02
N TYR A 644 -3.83 -73.95 -20.90
CA TYR A 644 -4.07 -73.26 -19.63
C TYR A 644 -5.39 -73.61 -18.93
N GLY A 645 -6.18 -74.54 -19.49
CA GLY A 645 -7.45 -75.01 -18.93
C GLY A 645 -8.59 -73.98 -18.96
N ILE A 646 -8.70 -73.20 -20.05
CA ILE A 646 -9.73 -72.16 -20.28
C ILE A 646 -10.66 -72.55 -21.45
#